data_AF-A0A839JWL3-F1
#
_entry.id   AF-A0A839JWL3-F1
#
_cell.length_a   1.000
_cell.length_b   1.000
_cell.length_c   1.000
_cell.angle_alpha   90.00
_cell.angle_beta   90.00
_cell.angle_gamma   90.00
#
_symmetry.space_group_name_H-M   'P 1'
#
loop_
_entity.id
_entity.type
_entity.pdbx_description
1 polymer ?
#
loop_
_entity_poly.entity_id
_entity_poly.type
_entity_poly.pdbx_seq_one_letter_code
_entity_poly.pdbx_strand_id
1 'polypeptide(L)'
;MKKGRPEEVSKKAPQDDISHQNGTKDRIRHIIILYIIAVGLIFMEEYLASSSYAINVTSYGANGLDKKSDKEAFRAALQQAMVQKRKVYIPNGTYDLDGLSFTADEDLVIVGQSKEGTILKRMGGLTAKKNIYLENLTILDITGSYVFKLDPVSYSNVTVKNVIADNQNNQFLNEKRANTFGIYDHDKKDKGINNLEIRDCKISHFASYAFRFTCHIKSGSIINNVMKEIGHDTNKKVIALYGGKQTGMTITAPAQNVVIRDNVIEKLYSIYGTQNDSSEAHAILFFGSNIKIENNTIRNLYGGGREQKHLESGYDHEAIYIKAPESRIIGNKIENGAGKYSDGCIAVKGNSENVKVLNNEITSVYGNGIFVEAVGNVDIMDNKATISGNALKGKACLYITEDDRAGLVRIKGNHFVNKKPKNDDTTCVKIEGVRKVEIYDNYMYSSADMILRFSSFGKNGVCNIYRNEFVGLNSAWIVSYTNNGMHRIVMNENRMTYSSNGVDAPKKLISLTGNDGACTLEKNNLKISDGVPSVISINMPLYSIVNNKFDIAASSEAFYLIDIYNVNQAGKSNSIENNEVMNKSTVRHFLAFRYADGTTSSNIGTVTVKGNKYIGEKAFIISMNGAKLKADNLIVKENHISVRQNSPKIIANAEKPINYVENNNQIK
;
A
#
# COMPACT_ATOMS: atom_id res chain seq x y z
N MET A 1 23.16 3.53 97.05
CA MET A 1 24.44 2.98 97.56
C MET A 1 25.34 2.61 96.38
N LYS A 2 26.61 3.02 96.49
CA LYS A 2 27.83 2.65 95.73
C LYS A 2 27.89 2.75 94.19
N LYS A 3 28.87 3.56 93.78
CA LYS A 3 29.44 3.88 92.46
C LYS A 3 30.05 2.66 91.76
N GLY A 4 30.00 2.67 90.42
CA GLY A 4 30.92 1.98 89.52
C GLY A 4 31.06 2.80 88.23
N ARG A 5 32.27 3.27 87.93
CA ARG A 5 32.65 3.98 86.68
C ARG A 5 32.69 2.99 85.51
N PRO A 6 32.31 3.41 84.30
CA PRO A 6 32.89 2.91 83.06
C PRO A 6 33.69 4.00 82.31
N GLU A 7 34.68 3.52 81.59
CA GLU A 7 35.77 4.23 80.91
C GLU A 7 35.31 5.10 79.73
N GLU A 8 35.99 6.24 79.56
CA GLU A 8 35.91 7.12 78.38
C GLU A 8 36.64 6.49 77.19
N VAL A 9 35.90 6.22 76.11
CA VAL A 9 36.45 6.01 74.77
C VAL A 9 36.22 7.28 73.96
N SER A 10 37.28 8.06 73.72
CA SER A 10 37.22 9.27 72.90
C SER A 10 37.00 8.89 71.42
N LYS A 11 35.85 9.28 70.85
CA LYS A 11 35.64 9.30 69.40
C LYS A 11 36.19 10.62 68.86
N LYS A 12 37.35 10.58 68.18
CA LYS A 12 37.76 11.67 67.28
C LYS A 12 36.87 11.64 66.04
N ALA A 13 36.25 12.78 65.73
CA ALA A 13 35.53 13.01 64.49
C ALA A 13 36.52 13.03 63.29
N PRO A 14 36.10 12.59 62.09
CA PRO A 14 36.93 12.70 60.89
C PRO A 14 37.11 14.18 60.53
N GLN A 15 38.36 14.61 60.35
CA GLN A 15 38.65 15.88 59.69
C GLN A 15 38.32 15.73 58.21
N ASP A 16 37.28 16.44 57.76
CA ASP A 16 36.95 16.56 56.35
C ASP A 16 38.07 17.29 55.61
N ASP A 17 38.60 16.61 54.59
CA ASP A 17 39.71 17.04 53.76
C ASP A 17 39.22 18.06 52.72
N ILE A 18 39.25 19.35 53.11
CA ILE A 18 38.85 20.51 52.28
C ILE A 18 39.74 20.64 51.01
N SER A 19 40.85 19.91 50.91
CA SER A 19 41.76 19.95 49.76
C SER A 19 41.17 19.32 48.49
N HIS A 20 40.18 18.42 48.60
CA HIS A 20 39.60 17.75 47.42
C HIS A 20 38.53 18.57 46.68
N GLN A 21 37.87 19.54 47.33
CA GLN A 21 36.79 20.33 46.69
C GLN A 21 37.32 21.42 45.74
N ASN A 22 38.54 21.93 45.95
CA ASN A 22 39.13 22.94 45.07
C ASN A 22 39.59 22.35 43.73
N GLY A 23 40.13 21.13 43.74
CA GLY A 23 40.52 20.43 42.51
C GLY A 23 39.34 20.09 41.59
N THR A 24 38.15 19.85 42.14
CA THR A 24 36.93 19.57 41.34
C THR A 24 36.41 20.83 40.65
N LYS A 25 36.45 21.99 41.32
CA LYS A 25 36.02 23.28 40.72
C LYS A 25 36.95 23.71 39.58
N ASP A 26 38.24 23.53 39.73
CA ASP A 26 39.20 23.88 38.66
C ASP A 26 39.10 22.92 37.47
N ARG A 27 38.83 21.62 37.69
CA ARG A 27 38.54 20.67 36.60
C ARG A 27 37.28 21.04 35.81
N ILE A 28 36.20 21.44 36.49
CA ILE A 28 34.95 21.86 35.83
C ILE A 28 35.18 23.12 34.99
N ARG A 29 35.94 24.11 35.51
CA ARG A 29 36.31 25.31 34.76
C ARG A 29 37.12 24.99 33.51
N HIS A 30 38.11 24.09 33.60
CA HIS A 30 38.89 23.67 32.44
C HIS A 30 38.04 22.94 31.39
N ILE A 31 37.10 22.10 31.80
CA ILE A 31 36.18 21.42 30.87
C ILE A 31 35.28 22.44 30.15
N ILE A 32 34.76 23.45 30.85
CA ILE A 32 33.94 24.50 30.25
C ILE A 32 34.75 25.33 29.26
N ILE A 33 35.98 25.72 29.62
CA ILE A 33 36.86 26.48 28.72
C ILE A 33 37.21 25.67 27.47
N LEU A 34 37.56 24.40 27.62
CA LEU A 34 37.84 23.51 26.49
C LEU A 34 36.61 23.30 25.60
N TYR A 35 35.41 23.20 26.19
CA TYR A 35 34.17 23.14 25.43
C TYR A 35 33.88 24.44 24.66
N ILE A 36 34.07 25.61 25.29
CA ILE A 36 33.91 26.91 24.62
C ILE A 36 34.93 27.07 23.48
N ILE A 37 36.19 26.65 23.70
CA ILE A 37 37.22 26.69 22.66
C ILE A 37 36.89 25.72 21.53
N ALA A 38 36.45 24.49 21.83
CA ALA A 38 36.07 23.51 20.81
C ALA A 38 34.87 24.00 19.98
N VAL A 39 33.84 24.53 20.63
CA VAL A 39 32.68 25.14 19.97
C VAL A 39 33.11 26.37 19.15
N GLY A 40 33.97 27.23 19.70
CA GLY A 40 34.52 28.39 19.01
C GLY A 40 35.39 28.03 17.81
N LEU A 41 36.15 26.94 17.87
CA LEU A 41 36.95 26.42 16.75
C LEU A 41 36.06 25.82 15.66
N ILE A 42 34.99 25.10 16.02
CA ILE A 42 33.99 24.59 15.06
C ILE A 42 33.31 25.77 14.34
N PHE A 43 32.95 26.84 15.06
CA PHE A 43 32.39 28.05 14.45
C PHE A 43 33.42 28.85 13.63
N MET A 44 34.70 28.87 14.02
CA MET A 44 35.76 29.52 13.24
C MET A 44 36.08 28.75 11.95
N GLU A 45 36.05 27.42 11.95
CA GLU A 45 36.26 26.61 10.74
C GLU A 45 35.14 26.83 9.71
N GLU A 46 33.88 26.92 10.15
CA GLU A 46 32.75 27.31 9.29
C GLU A 46 32.89 28.75 8.74
N TYR A 47 33.43 29.67 9.55
CA TYR A 47 33.61 31.08 9.15
C TYR A 47 34.81 31.30 8.21
N LEU A 48 35.89 30.56 8.41
CA LEU A 48 37.14 30.68 7.65
C LEU A 48 37.14 29.84 6.36
N ALA A 49 36.43 28.71 6.33
CA ALA A 49 36.28 27.90 5.11
C ALA A 49 35.26 28.47 4.11
N SER A 50 34.34 29.35 4.54
CA SER A 50 33.28 29.90 3.68
C SER A 50 33.61 31.26 3.03
N SER A 51 34.52 32.07 3.57
CA SER A 51 34.67 33.47 3.14
C SER A 51 35.85 33.77 2.19
N SER A 52 37.00 33.08 2.30
CA SER A 52 38.19 33.44 1.48
C SER A 52 38.16 32.85 0.05
N TYR A 53 37.54 31.69 -0.14
CA TYR A 53 37.47 30.97 -1.42
C TYR A 53 36.10 30.99 -2.11
N ALA A 54 35.09 31.65 -1.55
CA ALA A 54 33.80 31.86 -2.22
C ALA A 54 33.72 33.26 -2.85
N ILE A 55 32.89 33.41 -3.89
CA ILE A 55 32.49 34.71 -4.45
C ILE A 55 31.30 35.20 -3.63
N ASN A 56 31.50 36.26 -2.84
CA ASN A 56 30.43 36.86 -2.06
C ASN A 56 29.63 37.85 -2.92
N VAL A 57 28.31 37.71 -2.96
CA VAL A 57 27.43 38.62 -3.72
C VAL A 57 27.52 40.08 -3.28
N THR A 58 27.86 40.35 -2.01
CA THR A 58 28.01 41.73 -1.49
C THR A 58 29.22 42.43 -2.08
N SER A 59 30.25 41.67 -2.53
CA SER A 59 31.41 42.23 -3.24
C SER A 59 31.04 42.81 -4.61
N TYR A 60 29.85 42.50 -5.12
CA TYR A 60 29.28 43.01 -6.37
C TYR A 60 28.16 44.03 -6.14
N GLY A 61 27.99 44.50 -4.89
CA GLY A 61 27.01 45.53 -4.54
C GLY A 61 25.64 45.01 -4.12
N ALA A 62 25.45 43.69 -3.96
CA ALA A 62 24.19 43.16 -3.43
C ALA A 62 24.00 43.59 -1.96
N ASN A 63 22.81 44.02 -1.61
CA ASN A 63 22.45 44.48 -0.27
C ASN A 63 21.01 44.07 0.09
N GLY A 64 20.86 42.88 0.69
CA GLY A 64 19.57 42.32 1.08
C GLY A 64 18.84 43.05 2.21
N LEU A 65 19.20 44.31 2.53
CA LEU A 65 18.57 45.14 3.55
C LEU A 65 17.94 46.43 2.99
N ASP A 66 18.28 46.86 1.77
CA ASP A 66 17.88 48.18 1.25
C ASP A 66 16.62 48.16 0.37
N LYS A 67 16.03 46.97 0.15
CA LYS A 67 14.83 46.73 -0.67
C LYS A 67 14.99 47.10 -2.15
N LYS A 68 16.21 47.34 -2.63
CA LYS A 68 16.48 47.55 -4.05
C LYS A 68 16.69 46.22 -4.76
N SER A 69 16.72 46.27 -6.08
CA SER A 69 17.03 45.09 -6.88
C SER A 69 18.51 44.75 -6.77
N ASP A 70 18.80 43.49 -6.44
CA ASP A 70 20.13 42.88 -6.37
C ASP A 70 20.49 42.12 -7.67
N LYS A 71 19.63 42.23 -8.69
CA LYS A 71 19.70 41.44 -9.94
C LYS A 71 21.07 41.47 -10.61
N GLU A 72 21.62 42.67 -10.84
CA GLU A 72 22.89 42.83 -11.54
C GLU A 72 24.08 42.37 -10.69
N ALA A 73 24.02 42.62 -9.37
CA ALA A 73 25.05 42.15 -8.44
C ALA A 73 25.13 40.61 -8.41
N PHE A 74 23.97 39.95 -8.32
CA PHE A 74 23.91 38.48 -8.39
C PHE A 74 24.36 37.95 -9.74
N ARG A 75 23.94 38.57 -10.85
CA ARG A 75 24.39 38.17 -12.19
C ARG A 75 25.91 38.23 -12.31
N ALA A 76 26.53 39.31 -11.86
CA ALA A 76 27.98 39.48 -11.91
C ALA A 76 28.70 38.46 -11.02
N ALA A 77 28.22 38.24 -9.78
CA ALA A 77 28.77 37.25 -8.87
C ALA A 77 28.70 35.81 -9.44
N LEU A 78 27.54 35.42 -10.00
CA LEU A 78 27.34 34.12 -10.63
C LEU A 78 28.27 33.94 -11.84
N GLN A 79 28.39 34.95 -12.71
CA GLN A 79 29.31 34.92 -13.85
C GLN A 79 30.76 34.75 -13.40
N GLN A 80 31.21 35.51 -12.39
CA GLN A 80 32.57 35.40 -11.90
C GLN A 80 32.84 34.03 -11.27
N ALA A 81 31.88 33.50 -10.50
CA ALA A 81 31.99 32.21 -9.85
C ALA A 81 32.20 31.07 -10.86
N MET A 82 31.50 31.10 -11.99
CA MET A 82 31.72 30.12 -13.07
C MET A 82 33.11 30.25 -13.69
N VAL A 83 33.56 31.47 -13.99
CA VAL A 83 34.89 31.71 -14.58
C VAL A 83 36.00 31.23 -13.64
N GLN A 84 35.88 31.52 -12.34
CA GLN A 84 36.86 31.13 -11.33
C GLN A 84 36.67 29.71 -10.80
N LYS A 85 35.60 29.01 -11.20
CA LYS A 85 35.18 27.70 -10.66
C LYS A 85 35.07 27.69 -9.13
N ARG A 86 34.48 28.76 -8.59
CA ARG A 86 34.28 28.98 -7.15
C ARG A 86 32.81 28.92 -6.79
N LYS A 87 32.54 28.73 -5.51
CA LYS A 87 31.18 28.77 -4.96
C LYS A 87 30.69 30.21 -4.85
N VAL A 88 29.40 30.46 -5.05
CA VAL A 88 28.75 31.72 -4.68
C VAL A 88 28.29 31.61 -3.23
N TYR A 89 28.71 32.57 -2.40
CA TYR A 89 28.26 32.71 -1.03
C TYR A 89 27.30 33.88 -0.90
N ILE A 90 26.18 33.66 -0.21
CA ILE A 90 25.14 34.66 -0.01
C ILE A 90 24.94 34.85 1.51
N PRO A 91 25.35 36.00 2.07
CA PRO A 91 25.09 36.31 3.47
C PRO A 91 23.60 36.32 3.81
N ASN A 92 23.28 36.39 5.10
CA ASN A 92 21.91 36.61 5.53
C ASN A 92 21.40 37.98 5.06
N GLY A 93 20.18 37.99 4.54
CA GLY A 93 19.54 39.15 3.93
C GLY A 93 18.34 38.74 3.09
N THR A 94 17.49 39.69 2.74
CA THR A 94 16.39 39.52 1.79
C THR A 94 16.72 40.23 0.49
N TYR A 95 17.13 39.45 -0.51
CA TYR A 95 17.58 39.94 -1.80
C TYR A 95 16.47 39.88 -2.84
N ASP A 96 16.20 41.00 -3.50
CA ASP A 96 15.21 41.04 -4.57
C ASP A 96 15.88 40.89 -5.93
N LEU A 97 15.60 39.79 -6.62
CA LEU A 97 16.29 39.47 -7.87
C LEU A 97 15.57 39.99 -9.12
N ASP A 98 14.42 40.65 -8.97
CA ASP A 98 13.66 41.30 -10.06
C ASP A 98 13.63 40.49 -11.37
N GLY A 99 13.21 39.22 -11.27
CA GLY A 99 13.10 38.32 -12.41
C GLY A 99 14.43 37.82 -12.98
N LEU A 100 15.52 37.86 -12.21
CA LEU A 100 16.81 37.30 -12.63
C LEU A 100 16.61 35.86 -13.09
N SER A 101 16.87 35.64 -14.38
CA SER A 101 17.04 34.32 -14.98
C SER A 101 18.50 34.14 -15.33
N PHE A 102 19.07 33.00 -14.98
CA PHE A 102 20.49 32.72 -15.19
C PHE A 102 20.72 31.32 -15.72
N THR A 103 21.61 31.18 -16.71
CA THR A 103 22.03 29.89 -17.26
C THR A 103 23.50 29.68 -16.97
N ALA A 104 23.81 28.60 -16.25
CA ALA A 104 25.17 28.18 -15.96
C ALA A 104 25.62 27.10 -16.95
N ASP A 105 26.64 27.43 -17.75
CA ASP A 105 27.27 26.48 -18.69
C ASP A 105 28.30 25.56 -18.01
N GLU A 106 28.71 25.92 -16.80
CA GLU A 106 29.67 25.19 -15.96
C GLU A 106 29.00 24.75 -14.64
N ASP A 107 29.78 24.08 -13.77
CA ASP A 107 29.30 23.66 -12.45
C ASP A 107 28.84 24.87 -11.63
N LEU A 108 27.64 24.76 -11.04
CA LEU A 108 27.01 25.83 -10.26
C LEU A 108 26.92 25.43 -8.79
N VAL A 109 27.58 26.20 -7.93
CA VAL A 109 27.54 25.98 -6.47
C VAL A 109 27.10 27.27 -5.79
N ILE A 110 25.91 27.25 -5.16
CA ILE A 110 25.35 28.39 -4.44
C ILE A 110 25.07 27.97 -3.00
N VAL A 111 25.62 28.71 -2.04
CA VAL A 111 25.49 28.44 -0.61
C VAL A 111 25.05 29.72 0.09
N GLY A 112 23.87 29.68 0.71
CA GLY A 112 23.45 30.73 1.64
C GLY A 112 24.07 30.53 3.02
N GLN A 113 24.15 31.62 3.78
CA GLN A 113 24.64 31.58 5.15
C GLN A 113 23.68 30.79 6.06
N SER A 114 22.37 30.89 5.83
CA SER A 114 21.38 30.10 6.56
C SER A 114 20.09 29.95 5.76
N LYS A 115 19.39 28.82 5.97
CA LYS A 115 18.11 28.53 5.31
C LYS A 115 17.08 29.62 5.57
N GLU A 116 16.90 30.05 6.81
CA GLU A 116 15.87 31.02 7.20
C GLU A 116 16.32 32.48 7.02
N GLY A 117 17.63 32.74 7.01
CA GLY A 117 18.19 34.10 6.94
C GLY A 117 18.62 34.55 5.54
N THR A 118 18.94 33.64 4.64
CA THR A 118 19.28 33.96 3.24
C THR A 118 18.05 33.79 2.35
N ILE A 119 17.40 34.90 2.00
CA ILE A 119 16.12 34.90 1.27
C ILE A 119 16.29 35.56 -0.10
N LEU A 120 15.95 34.83 -1.16
CA LEU A 120 15.91 35.31 -2.55
C LEU A 120 14.45 35.48 -2.98
N LYS A 121 14.06 36.70 -3.36
CA LYS A 121 12.69 37.02 -3.80
C LYS A 121 12.63 37.26 -5.31
N ARG A 122 11.47 36.95 -5.90
CA ARG A 122 11.13 37.30 -7.30
C ARG A 122 12.11 36.78 -8.34
N MET A 123 12.81 35.68 -8.05
CA MET A 123 13.73 35.05 -8.99
C MET A 123 13.00 34.58 -10.26
N GLY A 124 13.61 34.79 -11.42
CA GLY A 124 13.08 34.34 -12.72
C GLY A 124 13.37 32.85 -13.00
N GLY A 125 14.46 32.32 -12.45
CA GLY A 125 14.79 30.90 -12.46
C GLY A 125 16.27 30.66 -12.75
N LEU A 126 16.80 29.55 -12.25
CA LEU A 126 18.17 29.13 -12.50
C LEU A 126 18.19 27.92 -13.44
N THR A 127 19.05 27.95 -14.44
CA THR A 127 19.27 26.82 -15.35
C THR A 127 20.72 26.36 -15.20
N ALA A 128 20.98 25.07 -14.98
CA ALA A 128 22.34 24.52 -15.03
C ALA A 128 22.47 23.52 -16.17
N LYS A 129 23.59 23.60 -16.89
CA LYS A 129 23.99 22.61 -17.89
C LYS A 129 24.94 21.56 -17.33
N LYS A 130 25.65 21.79 -16.22
CA LYS A 130 26.51 20.78 -15.55
C LYS A 130 26.11 20.58 -14.08
N ASN A 131 27.05 20.14 -13.24
CA ASN A 131 26.74 19.77 -11.85
C ASN A 131 26.14 20.97 -11.11
N ILE A 132 25.22 20.67 -10.19
CA ILE A 132 24.64 21.70 -9.34
C ILE A 132 24.70 21.31 -7.87
N TYR A 133 24.99 22.32 -7.05
CA TYR A 133 24.89 22.28 -5.61
C TYR A 133 24.17 23.53 -5.08
N LEU A 134 23.04 23.35 -4.40
CA LEU A 134 22.30 24.41 -3.72
C LEU A 134 22.15 24.08 -2.24
N GLU A 135 22.47 25.04 -1.36
CA GLU A 135 22.39 24.82 0.08
C GLU A 135 22.00 26.08 0.88
N ASN A 136 21.26 25.88 1.97
CA ASN A 136 21.00 26.88 3.02
C ASN A 136 20.38 28.18 2.50
N LEU A 137 19.30 28.09 1.74
CA LEU A 137 18.64 29.27 1.17
C LEU A 137 17.12 29.11 1.09
N THR A 138 16.42 30.25 1.18
CA THR A 138 14.97 30.37 0.96
C THR A 138 14.71 31.14 -0.33
N ILE A 139 13.84 30.63 -1.18
CA ILE A 139 13.41 31.24 -2.45
C ILE A 139 11.91 31.50 -2.37
N LEU A 140 11.51 32.75 -2.51
CA LEU A 140 10.12 33.18 -2.43
C LEU A 140 9.66 33.80 -3.75
N ASP A 141 8.39 33.56 -4.08
CA ASP A 141 7.64 34.32 -5.08
C ASP A 141 8.28 34.35 -6.47
N ILE A 142 8.60 33.17 -7.01
CA ILE A 142 9.22 33.08 -8.34
C ILE A 142 8.37 33.77 -9.41
N THR A 143 9.04 34.49 -10.31
CA THR A 143 8.40 35.22 -11.40
C THR A 143 8.41 34.44 -12.70
N GLY A 144 9.33 33.49 -12.87
CA GLY A 144 9.35 32.58 -14.01
C GLY A 144 8.65 31.24 -13.75
N SER A 145 8.87 30.29 -14.67
CA SER A 145 8.22 28.98 -14.63
C SER A 145 8.89 27.99 -13.68
N TYR A 146 10.09 28.25 -13.17
CA TYR A 146 10.77 27.29 -12.31
C TYR A 146 11.70 27.96 -11.31
N VAL A 147 11.94 27.30 -10.17
CA VAL A 147 13.06 27.66 -9.30
C VAL A 147 14.36 27.26 -9.99
N PHE A 148 14.41 26.00 -10.42
CA PHE A 148 15.60 25.44 -11.01
C PHE A 148 15.30 24.46 -12.15
N LYS A 149 16.08 24.58 -13.22
CA LYS A 149 16.04 23.76 -14.43
C LYS A 149 17.39 23.09 -14.70
N LEU A 150 17.35 21.80 -14.95
CA LEU A 150 18.43 21.01 -15.54
C LEU A 150 18.28 21.03 -17.08
N ASP A 151 19.17 21.74 -17.78
CA ASP A 151 19.25 21.77 -19.24
C ASP A 151 20.23 20.72 -19.81
N PRO A 152 19.85 19.96 -20.84
CA PRO A 152 20.34 18.60 -21.07
C PRO A 152 21.82 18.57 -21.47
N VAL A 153 22.70 18.36 -20.49
CA VAL A 153 24.06 17.77 -20.61
C VAL A 153 24.14 16.65 -19.57
N SER A 154 25.06 15.68 -19.75
CA SER A 154 25.24 14.59 -18.78
C SER A 154 25.61 15.18 -17.41
N TYR A 155 24.81 14.93 -16.37
CA TYR A 155 25.06 15.41 -15.02
C TYR A 155 25.74 14.32 -14.20
N SER A 156 26.87 14.66 -13.60
CA SER A 156 27.45 13.76 -12.61
C SER A 156 26.71 13.88 -11.29
N ASN A 157 26.46 15.11 -10.82
CA ASN A 157 25.87 15.34 -9.51
C ASN A 157 24.82 16.45 -9.52
N VAL A 158 23.67 16.18 -8.90
CA VAL A 158 22.63 17.17 -8.59
C VAL A 158 22.37 17.11 -7.09
N THR A 159 22.67 18.19 -6.38
CA THR A 159 22.58 18.24 -4.92
C THR A 159 21.82 19.48 -4.45
N VAL A 160 20.78 19.27 -3.64
CA VAL A 160 19.95 20.33 -3.06
C VAL A 160 19.70 20.00 -1.59
N LYS A 161 20.19 20.86 -0.70
CA LYS A 161 20.15 20.63 0.75
C LYS A 161 19.59 21.83 1.49
N ASN A 162 18.69 21.58 2.45
CA ASN A 162 18.24 22.63 3.36
C ASN A 162 17.70 23.87 2.62
N VAL A 163 16.92 23.66 1.55
CA VAL A 163 16.33 24.73 0.72
C VAL A 163 14.85 24.88 1.00
N ILE A 164 14.36 26.11 1.13
CA ILE A 164 12.92 26.40 1.06
C ILE A 164 12.63 27.03 -0.29
N ALA A 165 11.67 26.50 -1.03
CA ALA A 165 11.09 27.17 -2.18
C ALA A 165 9.58 27.30 -1.98
N ASP A 166 9.10 28.54 -1.89
CA ASP A 166 7.70 28.83 -1.61
C ASP A 166 7.14 29.88 -2.57
N ASN A 167 6.17 29.48 -3.39
CA ASN A 167 5.61 30.35 -4.44
C ASN A 167 4.20 30.85 -4.07
N GLN A 168 4.09 31.64 -2.99
CA GLN A 168 2.80 32.07 -2.45
C GLN A 168 1.99 32.94 -3.42
N ASN A 169 2.65 33.70 -4.30
CA ASN A 169 1.96 34.44 -5.35
C ASN A 169 1.13 33.57 -6.31
N ASN A 170 1.38 32.27 -6.36
CA ASN A 170 0.57 31.33 -7.13
C ASN A 170 -0.77 30.99 -6.45
N GLN A 171 -0.92 31.28 -5.15
CA GLN A 171 -2.15 31.00 -4.39
C GLN A 171 -3.36 31.84 -4.84
N PHE A 172 -3.14 32.96 -5.53
CA PHE A 172 -4.18 33.94 -5.88
C PHE A 172 -4.40 34.08 -7.39
N LEU A 173 -3.61 33.38 -8.21
CA LEU A 173 -3.63 33.57 -9.66
C LEU A 173 -4.46 32.47 -10.33
N ASN A 174 -5.77 32.72 -10.40
CA ASN A 174 -6.66 32.04 -11.34
C ASN A 174 -6.04 32.12 -12.75
N GLU A 175 -5.74 30.95 -13.32
CA GLU A 175 -5.52 30.65 -14.74
C GLU A 175 -4.24 31.17 -15.43
N LYS A 176 -3.62 32.29 -15.02
CA LYS A 176 -2.55 32.94 -15.83
C LYS A 176 -1.10 32.50 -15.60
N ARG A 177 -0.81 31.68 -14.58
CA ARG A 177 0.55 31.13 -14.34
C ARG A 177 0.56 29.60 -14.35
N ALA A 178 -0.08 29.02 -15.36
CA ALA A 178 0.12 27.61 -15.72
C ALA A 178 1.62 27.34 -15.86
N ASN A 179 2.10 26.20 -15.32
CA ASN A 179 3.50 25.72 -15.41
C ASN A 179 4.54 26.35 -14.46
N THR A 180 4.29 26.35 -13.15
CA THR A 180 5.38 26.53 -12.17
C THR A 180 5.89 25.19 -11.63
N PHE A 181 7.21 25.02 -11.66
CA PHE A 181 7.95 23.84 -11.20
C PHE A 181 8.91 24.23 -10.08
N GLY A 182 9.12 23.37 -9.08
CA GLY A 182 10.25 23.54 -8.16
C GLY A 182 11.56 23.27 -8.90
N ILE A 183 11.93 21.99 -8.98
CA ILE A 183 13.13 21.49 -9.65
C ILE A 183 12.71 20.62 -10.82
N TYR A 184 13.25 20.90 -12.01
CA TYR A 184 12.79 20.28 -13.26
C TYR A 184 13.95 20.01 -14.23
N ASP A 185 13.87 18.96 -15.06
CA ASP A 185 14.81 18.69 -16.15
C ASP A 185 14.18 18.73 -17.56
N HIS A 186 14.89 19.27 -18.55
CA HIS A 186 14.33 19.27 -19.91
C HIS A 186 14.26 17.86 -20.52
N ASP A 187 13.14 17.58 -21.16
CA ASP A 187 12.75 16.28 -21.67
C ASP A 187 13.65 15.77 -22.82
N LYS A 188 14.76 15.09 -22.50
CA LYS A 188 15.64 14.43 -23.49
C LYS A 188 16.14 13.07 -22.97
N LYS A 189 15.89 12.04 -23.78
CA LYS A 189 15.96 10.61 -23.41
C LYS A 189 17.38 10.08 -23.16
N ASP A 190 18.42 10.68 -23.76
CA ASP A 190 19.76 10.05 -23.80
C ASP A 190 20.75 10.58 -22.74
N LYS A 191 20.30 11.41 -21.80
CA LYS A 191 21.14 12.02 -20.75
C LYS A 191 20.60 11.67 -19.37
N GLY A 192 21.43 11.83 -18.35
CA GLY A 192 21.05 11.43 -17.00
C GLY A 192 21.85 12.07 -15.89
N ILE A 193 21.39 11.80 -14.68
CA ILE A 193 21.97 12.16 -13.39
C ILE A 193 22.64 10.92 -12.82
N ASN A 194 23.95 10.95 -12.60
CA ASN A 194 24.64 9.82 -11.98
C ASN A 194 24.31 9.73 -10.48
N ASN A 195 24.29 10.86 -9.78
CA ASN A 195 24.01 10.96 -8.35
C ASN A 195 23.06 12.13 -8.04
N LEU A 196 21.84 11.81 -7.60
CA LEU A 196 20.84 12.78 -7.14
C LEU A 196 20.81 12.81 -5.61
N GLU A 197 20.96 13.97 -4.98
CA GLU A 197 20.77 14.14 -3.53
C GLU A 197 19.85 15.33 -3.27
N ILE A 198 18.66 15.07 -2.74
CA ILE A 198 17.71 16.10 -2.32
C ILE A 198 17.31 15.83 -0.88
N ARG A 199 17.68 16.73 0.03
CA ARG A 199 17.41 16.52 1.46
C ARG A 199 17.08 17.77 2.23
N ASP A 200 16.27 17.60 3.27
CA ASP A 200 15.94 18.65 4.24
C ASP A 200 15.27 19.89 3.58
N CYS A 201 14.65 19.71 2.41
CA CYS A 201 14.04 20.79 1.63
C CYS A 201 12.54 20.94 1.91
N LYS A 202 12.01 22.14 1.67
CA LYS A 202 10.56 22.42 1.67
C LYS A 202 10.17 23.05 0.34
N ILE A 203 9.25 22.44 -0.40
CA ILE A 203 8.74 22.95 -1.68
C ILE A 203 7.23 23.14 -1.55
N SER A 204 6.72 24.35 -1.78
CA SER A 204 5.28 24.64 -1.65
C SER A 204 4.70 25.64 -2.65
N HIS A 205 3.40 25.49 -2.92
CA HIS A 205 2.58 26.37 -3.79
C HIS A 205 3.01 26.41 -5.27
N PHE A 206 3.44 25.26 -5.80
CA PHE A 206 3.75 25.11 -7.23
C PHE A 206 2.57 24.54 -8.01
N ALA A 207 2.40 24.98 -9.26
CA ALA A 207 1.21 24.67 -10.05
C ALA A 207 1.16 23.22 -10.54
N SER A 208 2.31 22.54 -10.70
CA SER A 208 2.35 21.23 -11.33
C SER A 208 3.30 20.24 -10.66
N TYR A 209 4.56 20.62 -10.38
CA TYR A 209 5.55 19.70 -9.82
C TYR A 209 6.41 20.33 -8.74
N ALA A 210 6.72 19.56 -7.69
CA ALA A 210 7.79 19.93 -6.77
C ALA A 210 9.16 19.52 -7.33
N PHE A 211 9.29 18.25 -7.72
CA PHE A 211 10.49 17.71 -8.37
C PHE A 211 10.10 16.84 -9.57
N ARG A 212 10.68 17.13 -10.74
CA ARG A 212 10.44 16.39 -11.97
C ARG A 212 11.74 16.06 -12.69
N PHE A 213 12.03 14.76 -12.80
CA PHE A 213 13.18 14.19 -13.48
C PHE A 213 12.71 13.18 -14.56
N THR A 214 12.80 13.57 -15.82
CA THR A 214 12.42 12.84 -17.03
C THR A 214 13.61 12.21 -17.76
N CYS A 215 14.82 12.46 -17.26
CA CYS A 215 16.07 11.85 -17.67
C CYS A 215 16.40 10.56 -16.89
N HIS A 216 17.48 9.90 -17.27
CA HIS A 216 17.98 8.74 -16.53
C HIS A 216 18.46 9.17 -15.14
N ILE A 217 18.16 8.39 -14.10
CA ILE A 217 18.78 8.54 -12.78
C ILE A 217 19.51 7.23 -12.50
N LYS A 218 20.83 7.24 -12.30
CA LYS A 218 21.58 5.99 -12.03
C LYS A 218 21.60 5.62 -10.55
N SER A 219 21.62 6.65 -9.69
CA SER A 219 21.52 6.54 -8.24
C SER A 219 20.96 7.84 -7.67
N GLY A 220 20.24 7.74 -6.56
CA GLY A 220 19.75 8.95 -5.92
C GLY A 220 19.14 8.75 -4.53
N SER A 221 19.04 9.86 -3.81
CA SER A 221 18.39 9.95 -2.50
C SER A 221 17.53 11.20 -2.41
N ILE A 222 16.29 11.01 -1.99
CA ILE A 222 15.30 12.08 -1.75
C ILE A 222 14.78 11.87 -0.31
N ILE A 223 15.34 12.62 0.64
CA ILE A 223 15.25 12.33 2.08
C ILE A 223 14.74 13.52 2.88
N ASN A 224 13.80 13.31 3.81
CA ASN A 224 13.39 14.33 4.78
C ASN A 224 12.94 15.66 4.15
N ASN A 225 12.21 15.58 3.02
CA ASN A 225 11.66 16.76 2.36
C ASN A 225 10.18 16.95 2.69
N VAL A 226 9.72 18.20 2.65
CA VAL A 226 8.31 18.57 2.81
C VAL A 226 7.81 19.14 1.48
N MET A 227 6.81 18.49 0.88
CA MET A 227 6.15 18.94 -0.34
C MET A 227 4.69 19.21 -0.03
N LYS A 228 4.26 20.46 -0.18
CA LYS A 228 2.96 20.91 0.32
C LYS A 228 2.24 21.82 -0.66
N GLU A 229 0.94 21.60 -0.82
CA GLU A 229 0.08 22.49 -1.61
C GLU A 229 0.63 22.62 -3.05
N ILE A 230 0.82 21.45 -3.68
CA ILE A 230 1.28 21.33 -5.07
C ILE A 230 0.10 20.98 -5.97
N GLY A 231 0.09 21.53 -7.17
CA GLY A 231 -1.00 21.36 -8.12
C GLY A 231 -2.01 22.48 -8.01
N HIS A 232 -2.40 23.05 -9.16
CA HIS A 232 -3.53 23.98 -9.40
C HIS A 232 -3.75 24.20 -10.92
N ASP A 233 -2.88 23.63 -11.78
CA ASP A 233 -3.00 23.72 -13.23
C ASP A 233 -4.10 22.79 -13.74
N THR A 234 -5.08 23.36 -14.45
CA THR A 234 -6.25 22.62 -14.95
C THR A 234 -5.96 21.74 -16.16
N ASN A 235 -4.77 21.82 -16.75
CA ASN A 235 -4.47 21.14 -18.02
C ASN A 235 -3.32 20.14 -17.92
N LYS A 236 -2.82 19.85 -16.71
CA LYS A 236 -1.60 19.05 -16.52
C LYS A 236 -1.65 18.10 -15.34
N LYS A 237 -0.82 17.06 -15.42
CA LYS A 237 -0.52 16.15 -14.32
C LYS A 237 0.11 16.91 -13.16
N VAL A 238 -0.33 16.58 -11.96
CA VAL A 238 0.14 17.15 -10.70
C VAL A 238 0.98 16.12 -9.98
N ILE A 239 2.29 16.32 -9.90
CA ILE A 239 3.18 15.29 -9.37
C ILE A 239 4.21 15.88 -8.43
N ALA A 240 4.20 15.47 -7.16
CA ALA A 240 5.18 15.98 -6.20
C ALA A 240 6.59 15.45 -6.52
N LEU A 241 6.74 14.12 -6.68
CA LEU A 241 7.99 13.49 -7.08
C LEU A 241 7.80 12.66 -8.35
N TYR A 242 8.46 13.07 -9.45
CA TYR A 242 8.49 12.34 -10.72
C TYR A 242 9.92 11.92 -11.07
N GLY A 243 10.15 10.63 -11.32
CA GLY A 243 11.46 10.09 -11.67
C GLY A 243 11.45 9.06 -12.79
N GLY A 244 12.27 9.30 -13.80
CA GLY A 244 12.36 8.50 -15.02
C GLY A 244 11.21 8.78 -16.00
N LYS A 245 11.25 8.22 -17.21
CA LYS A 245 10.24 8.49 -18.25
C LYS A 245 9.77 7.25 -18.98
N GLN A 246 8.45 7.14 -19.15
CA GLN A 246 7.79 6.21 -20.05
C GLN A 246 7.28 6.92 -21.31
N THR A 247 7.37 6.28 -22.48
CA THR A 247 6.70 6.69 -23.73
C THR A 247 5.99 5.48 -24.32
N GLY A 248 4.66 5.53 -24.44
CA GLY A 248 3.86 4.34 -24.77
C GLY A 248 4.06 3.27 -23.71
N MET A 249 4.41 2.04 -24.10
CA MET A 249 4.69 0.93 -23.19
C MET A 249 6.17 0.84 -22.76
N THR A 250 7.05 1.67 -23.32
CA THR A 250 8.50 1.55 -23.16
C THR A 250 9.03 2.58 -22.18
N ILE A 251 9.83 2.12 -21.20
CA ILE A 251 10.62 3.01 -20.35
C ILE A 251 11.80 3.54 -21.17
N THR A 252 11.82 4.85 -21.38
CA THR A 252 12.80 5.54 -22.25
C THR A 252 13.91 6.22 -21.48
N ALA A 253 13.73 6.47 -20.18
CA ALA A 253 14.75 7.02 -19.29
C ALA A 253 14.54 6.46 -17.88
N PRO A 254 15.05 5.26 -17.55
CA PRO A 254 14.85 4.64 -16.24
C PRO A 254 15.54 5.40 -15.10
N ALA A 255 14.88 5.43 -13.95
CA ALA A 255 15.50 5.70 -12.65
C ALA A 255 16.01 4.39 -12.01
N GLN A 256 17.18 4.40 -11.42
CA GLN A 256 17.83 3.21 -10.87
C GLN A 256 18.42 3.54 -9.50
N ASN A 257 18.36 2.60 -8.57
CA ASN A 257 18.99 2.70 -7.25
C ASN A 257 18.60 4.00 -6.51
N VAL A 258 17.31 4.35 -6.54
CA VAL A 258 16.80 5.56 -5.90
C VAL A 258 16.17 5.21 -4.56
N VAL A 259 16.51 5.98 -3.52
CA VAL A 259 15.91 5.92 -2.19
C VAL A 259 15.07 7.16 -1.94
N ILE A 260 13.80 6.98 -1.62
CA ILE A 260 12.84 8.03 -1.29
C ILE A 260 12.34 7.76 0.12
N ARG A 261 12.83 8.49 1.12
CA ARG A 261 12.49 8.19 2.51
C ARG A 261 12.23 9.38 3.40
N ASP A 262 11.40 9.16 4.42
CA ASP A 262 11.11 10.12 5.48
C ASP A 262 10.56 11.47 4.95
N ASN A 263 9.94 11.48 3.76
CA ASN A 263 9.35 12.70 3.19
C ASN A 263 7.90 12.88 3.68
N VAL A 264 7.46 14.12 3.73
CA VAL A 264 6.07 14.51 3.97
C VAL A 264 5.50 15.13 2.70
N ILE A 265 4.48 14.51 2.13
CA ILE A 265 3.77 15.03 0.95
C ILE A 265 2.32 15.26 1.34
N GLU A 266 1.86 16.51 1.30
CA GLU A 266 0.51 16.84 1.73
C GLU A 266 -0.20 17.82 0.80
N LYS A 267 -1.52 17.64 0.66
CA LYS A 267 -2.39 18.56 -0.08
C LYS A 267 -1.96 18.71 -1.54
N LEU A 268 -2.03 17.61 -2.29
CA LEU A 268 -1.91 17.69 -3.75
C LEU A 268 -3.29 17.99 -4.34
N TYR A 269 -3.38 18.93 -5.27
CA TYR A 269 -4.63 19.34 -5.89
C TYR A 269 -4.56 19.13 -7.39
N SER A 270 -5.34 18.22 -7.93
CA SER A 270 -5.67 18.21 -9.36
C SER A 270 -7.10 18.68 -9.56
N ILE A 271 -7.49 18.92 -10.82
CA ILE A 271 -8.86 19.26 -11.17
C ILE A 271 -9.84 18.08 -11.07
N TYR A 272 -11.08 18.45 -10.80
CA TYR A 272 -12.26 17.59 -10.91
C TYR A 272 -12.74 17.52 -12.37
N GLY A 273 -13.08 16.32 -12.85
CA GLY A 273 -14.07 16.18 -13.93
C GLY A 273 -13.55 15.79 -15.32
N THR A 274 -12.24 15.65 -15.54
CA THR A 274 -11.72 15.11 -16.82
C THR A 274 -11.28 13.67 -16.65
N GLN A 275 -11.91 12.72 -17.34
CA GLN A 275 -11.45 11.32 -17.47
C GLN A 275 -10.19 11.18 -18.36
N ASN A 276 -9.36 12.23 -18.43
CA ASN A 276 -8.18 12.23 -19.27
C ASN A 276 -6.94 12.07 -18.37
N ASP A 277 -6.10 11.09 -18.68
CA ASP A 277 -4.77 10.82 -18.12
C ASP A 277 -3.90 12.09 -17.98
N SER A 278 -4.17 13.11 -18.80
CA SER A 278 -3.51 14.41 -18.73
C SER A 278 -3.72 15.18 -17.41
N SER A 279 -4.65 14.76 -16.56
CA SER A 279 -5.04 15.42 -15.30
C SER A 279 -4.73 14.63 -14.02
N GLU A 280 -4.00 13.51 -14.12
CA GLU A 280 -3.65 12.64 -12.99
C GLU A 280 -2.85 13.36 -11.89
N ALA A 281 -3.01 12.89 -10.64
CA ALA A 281 -2.25 13.38 -9.50
C ALA A 281 -1.44 12.26 -8.83
N HIS A 282 -0.13 12.45 -8.68
CA HIS A 282 0.75 11.46 -8.06
C HIS A 282 1.60 12.09 -6.95
N ALA A 283 1.64 11.52 -5.75
CA ALA A 283 2.64 11.98 -4.78
C ALA A 283 4.04 11.49 -5.16
N ILE A 284 4.16 10.21 -5.53
CA ILE A 284 5.41 9.61 -5.99
C ILE A 284 5.12 8.80 -7.26
N LEU A 285 5.72 9.18 -8.40
CA LEU A 285 5.63 8.46 -9.67
C LEU A 285 7.03 8.14 -10.20
N PHE A 286 7.38 6.84 -10.25
CA PHE A 286 8.70 6.40 -10.70
C PHE A 286 8.66 5.27 -11.74
N PHE A 287 9.50 5.40 -12.77
CA PHE A 287 9.74 4.40 -13.81
C PHE A 287 11.21 3.98 -13.79
N GLY A 288 11.52 2.69 -13.70
CA GLY A 288 12.93 2.29 -13.58
C GLY A 288 13.17 0.93 -12.96
N SER A 289 14.12 0.80 -12.02
CA SER A 289 14.37 -0.44 -11.26
C SER A 289 15.06 -0.17 -9.91
N ASN A 290 14.91 -1.09 -8.94
CA ASN A 290 15.52 -0.99 -7.61
C ASN A 290 15.21 0.35 -6.91
N ILE A 291 13.92 0.72 -6.87
CA ILE A 291 13.43 1.93 -6.21
C ILE A 291 12.98 1.56 -4.79
N LYS A 292 13.45 2.29 -3.79
CA LYS A 292 13.07 2.11 -2.39
C LYS A 292 12.25 3.31 -1.91
N ILE A 293 11.02 3.08 -1.48
CA ILE A 293 10.10 4.10 -1.00
C ILE A 293 9.74 3.78 0.44
N GLU A 294 10.34 4.48 1.40
CA GLU A 294 10.39 4.07 2.81
C GLU A 294 9.91 5.16 3.77
N ASN A 295 9.01 4.84 4.71
CA ASN A 295 8.62 5.72 5.82
C ASN A 295 8.12 7.12 5.41
N ASN A 296 7.56 7.27 4.21
CA ASN A 296 6.99 8.55 3.79
C ASN A 296 5.59 8.72 4.39
N THR A 297 5.24 9.97 4.70
CA THR A 297 3.88 10.35 5.09
C THR A 297 3.22 11.09 3.94
N ILE A 298 2.16 10.51 3.38
CA ILE A 298 1.42 11.06 2.25
C ILE A 298 -0.02 11.30 2.69
N ARG A 299 -0.49 12.54 2.62
CA ARG A 299 -1.85 12.88 3.04
C ARG A 299 -2.56 13.74 2.02
N ASN A 300 -3.85 13.50 1.87
CA ASN A 300 -4.78 14.46 1.27
C ASN A 300 -4.44 14.77 -0.21
N LEU A 301 -4.58 13.75 -1.06
CA LEU A 301 -4.55 13.90 -2.51
C LEU A 301 -5.96 14.23 -2.99
N TYR A 302 -6.26 15.52 -3.12
CA TYR A 302 -7.58 16.03 -3.46
C TYR A 302 -7.80 16.09 -4.97
N GLY A 303 -9.05 15.86 -5.40
CA GLY A 303 -9.53 16.34 -6.70
C GLY A 303 -10.49 17.49 -6.49
N GLY A 304 -10.23 18.60 -7.16
CA GLY A 304 -10.92 19.87 -6.95
C GLY A 304 -9.96 20.97 -6.50
N GLY A 305 -10.25 22.20 -6.91
CA GLY A 305 -9.48 23.38 -6.51
C GLY A 305 -9.52 23.63 -5.01
N ARG A 306 -8.65 24.52 -4.52
CA ARG A 306 -8.46 24.82 -3.08
C ARG A 306 -9.73 25.30 -2.36
N GLU A 307 -10.73 25.79 -3.10
CA GLU A 307 -12.04 26.23 -2.58
C GLU A 307 -13.03 25.07 -2.40
N GLN A 308 -12.81 23.94 -3.07
CA GLN A 308 -13.64 22.73 -3.02
C GLN A 308 -13.02 21.65 -2.13
N LYS A 309 -12.53 22.03 -0.94
CA LYS A 309 -11.87 21.13 0.05
C LYS A 309 -12.73 19.95 0.53
N HIS A 310 -13.96 19.84 0.04
CA HIS A 310 -14.98 18.89 0.45
C HIS A 310 -15.43 17.94 -0.66
N LEU A 311 -14.95 18.12 -1.91
CA LEU A 311 -15.33 17.23 -3.00
C LEU A 311 -14.32 16.08 -3.12
N GLU A 312 -14.90 14.89 -3.10
CA GLU A 312 -14.29 13.57 -3.05
C GLU A 312 -13.21 13.43 -4.14
N SER A 313 -12.04 12.93 -3.74
CA SER A 313 -10.88 12.52 -4.53
C SER A 313 -11.03 12.55 -6.07
N GLY A 314 -10.11 13.18 -6.78
CA GLY A 314 -10.15 13.27 -8.25
C GLY A 314 -10.09 11.90 -8.94
N TYR A 315 -10.24 11.90 -10.27
CA TYR A 315 -10.57 10.66 -10.98
C TYR A 315 -9.43 9.63 -10.92
N ASP A 316 -8.19 9.98 -11.24
CA ASP A 316 -7.08 9.02 -11.38
C ASP A 316 -5.81 9.46 -10.61
N HIS A 317 -5.79 9.22 -9.29
CA HIS A 317 -4.70 9.66 -8.41
C HIS A 317 -4.14 8.53 -7.56
N GLU A 318 -2.81 8.41 -7.52
CA GLU A 318 -2.10 7.45 -6.70
C GLU A 318 -1.15 8.18 -5.74
N ALA A 319 -1.11 7.78 -4.47
CA ALA A 319 -0.07 8.26 -3.57
C ALA A 319 1.30 7.74 -4.03
N ILE A 320 1.38 6.46 -4.41
CA ILE A 320 2.62 5.86 -4.91
C ILE A 320 2.29 5.07 -6.17
N TYR A 321 2.92 5.44 -7.28
CA TYR A 321 2.87 4.70 -8.53
C TYR A 321 4.28 4.29 -8.94
N ILE A 322 4.49 2.99 -9.15
CA ILE A 322 5.76 2.48 -9.66
C ILE A 322 5.55 1.55 -10.86
N LYS A 323 6.46 1.68 -11.82
CA LYS A 323 6.76 0.67 -12.85
C LYS A 323 8.25 0.37 -12.81
N ALA A 324 8.64 -0.45 -11.84
CA ALA A 324 10.04 -0.70 -11.56
C ALA A 324 10.27 -2.06 -10.87
N PRO A 325 10.92 -3.04 -11.54
CA PRO A 325 11.29 -4.31 -10.90
C PRO A 325 12.30 -4.11 -9.76
N GLU A 326 12.41 -5.11 -8.90
CA GLU A 326 13.29 -5.17 -7.73
C GLU A 326 13.05 -4.04 -6.70
N SER A 327 11.87 -3.41 -6.75
CA SER A 327 11.53 -2.25 -5.92
C SER A 327 10.87 -2.64 -4.60
N ARG A 328 10.95 -1.73 -3.63
CA ARG A 328 10.41 -1.93 -2.27
C ARG A 328 9.63 -0.70 -1.81
N ILE A 329 8.43 -0.92 -1.29
CA ILE A 329 7.56 0.11 -0.72
C ILE A 329 7.28 -0.28 0.73
N ILE A 330 7.92 0.40 1.69
CA ILE A 330 7.99 -0.06 3.08
C ILE A 330 7.58 1.04 4.07
N GLY A 331 6.71 0.73 5.03
CA GLY A 331 6.51 1.59 6.21
C GLY A 331 5.84 2.95 5.91
N ASN A 332 5.24 3.13 4.74
CA ASN A 332 4.63 4.40 4.37
C ASN A 332 3.26 4.57 5.06
N LYS A 333 2.95 5.81 5.46
CA LYS A 333 1.65 6.19 6.03
C LYS A 333 0.88 7.02 5.01
N ILE A 334 -0.23 6.48 4.53
CA ILE A 334 -1.04 7.06 3.46
C ILE A 334 -2.46 7.31 3.97
N GLU A 335 -2.94 8.54 3.83
CA GLU A 335 -4.29 8.96 4.22
C GLU A 335 -4.92 9.75 3.07
N ASN A 336 -6.12 9.38 2.64
CA ASN A 336 -6.79 10.03 1.50
C ASN A 336 -5.88 10.08 0.25
N GLY A 337 -5.21 8.96 -0.04
CA GLY A 337 -4.16 8.88 -1.06
C GLY A 337 -4.58 8.29 -2.40
N ALA A 338 -5.87 7.98 -2.60
CA ALA A 338 -6.37 7.43 -3.86
C ALA A 338 -7.53 8.26 -4.41
N GLY A 339 -7.52 8.43 -5.73
CA GLY A 339 -8.62 8.93 -6.53
C GLY A 339 -9.85 8.01 -6.55
N LYS A 340 -10.96 8.53 -7.04
CA LYS A 340 -12.24 7.82 -7.15
C LYS A 340 -12.15 6.63 -8.12
N TYR A 341 -11.51 6.83 -9.27
CA TYR A 341 -11.30 5.81 -10.30
C TYR A 341 -9.88 5.24 -10.31
N SER A 342 -8.99 5.83 -9.51
CA SER A 342 -7.60 5.38 -9.28
C SER A 342 -7.43 3.86 -9.23
N ASP A 343 -6.29 3.45 -9.76
CA ASP A 343 -5.75 2.11 -9.61
C ASP A 343 -5.60 1.76 -8.14
N GLY A 344 -5.04 2.62 -7.30
CA GLY A 344 -5.05 2.49 -5.84
C GLY A 344 -4.17 3.52 -5.11
N CYS A 345 -4.14 3.52 -3.77
CA CYS A 345 -3.19 4.38 -3.04
C CYS A 345 -1.75 4.01 -3.37
N ILE A 346 -1.48 2.71 -3.49
CA ILE A 346 -0.22 2.17 -4.00
C ILE A 346 -0.53 1.39 -5.27
N ALA A 347 0.03 1.81 -6.41
CA ALA A 347 -0.08 1.13 -7.68
C ALA A 347 1.29 0.57 -8.12
N VAL A 348 1.36 -0.74 -8.33
CA VAL A 348 2.51 -1.43 -8.90
C VAL A 348 2.11 -1.95 -10.27
N LYS A 349 2.69 -1.39 -11.34
CA LYS A 349 2.28 -1.69 -12.73
C LYS A 349 3.43 -2.17 -13.62
N GLY A 350 3.08 -2.76 -14.76
CA GLY A 350 4.01 -3.12 -15.84
C GLY A 350 4.99 -4.24 -15.49
N ASN A 351 6.20 -4.20 -16.07
CA ASN A 351 7.26 -5.20 -15.84
C ASN A 351 7.91 -5.07 -14.43
N SER A 352 7.11 -4.96 -13.38
CA SER A 352 7.51 -4.78 -11.99
C SER A 352 7.73 -6.12 -11.27
N GLU A 353 8.73 -6.86 -11.73
CA GLU A 353 9.12 -8.17 -11.17
C GLU A 353 9.80 -8.02 -9.80
N ASN A 354 9.57 -8.98 -8.90
CA ASN A 354 10.19 -9.07 -7.56
C ASN A 354 9.96 -7.83 -6.67
N VAL A 355 8.79 -7.20 -6.79
CA VAL A 355 8.41 -6.05 -5.98
C VAL A 355 7.91 -6.47 -4.59
N LYS A 356 8.26 -5.69 -3.58
CA LYS A 356 7.82 -5.89 -2.19
C LYS A 356 7.03 -4.70 -1.67
N VAL A 357 5.83 -4.94 -1.15
CA VAL A 357 4.96 -3.94 -0.51
C VAL A 357 4.75 -4.37 0.94
N LEU A 358 5.45 -3.71 1.88
CA LEU A 358 5.62 -4.20 3.25
C LEU A 358 5.24 -3.15 4.30
N ASN A 359 4.53 -3.52 5.36
CA ASN A 359 4.34 -2.67 6.55
C ASN A 359 3.74 -1.27 6.25
N ASN A 360 2.96 -1.10 5.19
CA ASN A 360 2.34 0.20 4.89
C ASN A 360 1.01 0.35 5.64
N GLU A 361 0.69 1.57 6.07
CA GLU A 361 -0.59 1.93 6.67
C GLU A 361 -1.38 2.84 5.72
N ILE A 362 -2.53 2.35 5.25
CA ILE A 362 -3.39 3.04 4.29
C ILE A 362 -4.78 3.23 4.92
N THR A 363 -5.22 4.48 5.00
CA THR A 363 -6.50 4.86 5.61
C THR A 363 -7.30 5.77 4.70
N SER A 364 -8.63 5.70 4.83
CA SER A 364 -9.58 6.58 4.14
C SER A 364 -9.40 6.57 2.61
N VAL A 365 -9.55 5.38 2.03
CA VAL A 365 -9.35 5.15 0.59
C VAL A 365 -10.64 5.36 -0.19
N TYR A 366 -10.59 6.14 -1.28
CA TYR A 366 -11.70 6.26 -2.25
C TYR A 366 -11.59 5.26 -3.41
N GLY A 367 -10.36 4.94 -3.84
CA GLY A 367 -10.04 3.91 -4.84
C GLY A 367 -9.72 2.54 -4.22
N ASN A 368 -8.79 1.79 -4.81
CA ASN A 368 -8.24 0.61 -4.16
C ASN A 368 -7.16 1.00 -3.13
N GLY A 369 -6.91 0.17 -2.13
CA GLY A 369 -5.80 0.41 -1.19
C GLY A 369 -4.46 0.15 -1.88
N ILE A 370 -4.23 -1.10 -2.25
CA ILE A 370 -3.06 -1.56 -3.01
C ILE A 370 -3.56 -2.15 -4.32
N PHE A 371 -2.89 -1.80 -5.41
CA PHE A 371 -3.16 -2.31 -6.74
C PHE A 371 -1.91 -2.88 -7.38
N VAL A 372 -2.03 -4.07 -7.97
CA VAL A 372 -0.94 -4.77 -8.60
C VAL A 372 -1.37 -5.29 -9.97
N GLU A 373 -0.67 -4.81 -11.00
CA GLU A 373 -0.70 -5.28 -12.39
C GLU A 373 0.77 -5.49 -12.80
N ALA A 374 1.39 -6.53 -12.25
CA ALA A 374 2.83 -6.74 -12.34
C ALA A 374 3.17 -8.08 -13.00
N VAL A 375 4.19 -8.07 -13.85
CA VAL A 375 4.90 -9.27 -14.30
C VAL A 375 5.76 -9.80 -13.14
N GLY A 376 5.86 -11.11 -12.96
CA GLY A 376 6.77 -11.73 -11.99
C GLY A 376 6.27 -11.82 -10.54
N ASN A 377 7.20 -12.06 -9.60
CA ASN A 377 6.83 -12.31 -8.20
C ASN A 377 6.52 -11.01 -7.46
N VAL A 378 5.51 -11.01 -6.59
CA VAL A 378 5.17 -9.85 -5.76
C VAL A 378 4.89 -10.31 -4.33
N ASP A 379 5.56 -9.69 -3.35
CA ASP A 379 5.32 -9.95 -1.93
C ASP A 379 4.56 -8.77 -1.30
N ILE A 380 3.37 -9.03 -0.75
CA ILE A 380 2.50 -8.05 -0.09
C ILE A 380 2.33 -8.50 1.36
N MET A 381 3.10 -7.90 2.28
CA MET A 381 3.20 -8.39 3.65
C MET A 381 2.97 -7.32 4.71
N ASP A 382 2.26 -7.70 5.77
CA ASP A 382 2.13 -6.91 7.00
C ASP A 382 1.55 -5.50 6.78
N ASN A 383 0.79 -5.28 5.71
CA ASN A 383 0.16 -3.99 5.43
C ASN A 383 -1.17 -3.88 6.18
N LYS A 384 -1.53 -2.66 6.57
CA LYS A 384 -2.83 -2.30 7.10
C LYS A 384 -3.54 -1.40 6.10
N ALA A 385 -4.67 -1.85 5.55
CA ALA A 385 -5.46 -1.03 4.64
C ALA A 385 -6.93 -1.00 5.06
N THR A 386 -7.51 0.20 5.15
CA THR A 386 -8.91 0.42 5.50
C THR A 386 -9.65 1.17 4.40
N ILE A 387 -10.70 0.56 3.87
CA ILE A 387 -11.68 1.20 2.98
C ILE A 387 -12.86 1.69 3.81
N SER A 388 -13.26 2.96 3.62
CA SER A 388 -14.38 3.61 4.31
C SER A 388 -15.45 4.14 3.34
N GLY A 389 -16.58 4.59 3.89
CA GLY A 389 -17.89 4.74 3.26
C GLY A 389 -18.01 5.44 1.89
N ASN A 390 -17.01 6.21 1.46
CA ASN A 390 -17.05 6.98 0.21
C ASN A 390 -16.30 6.31 -0.97
N ALA A 391 -15.73 5.11 -0.78
CA ALA A 391 -15.09 4.40 -1.89
C ALA A 391 -16.09 4.10 -3.02
N LEU A 392 -15.65 3.93 -4.26
CA LEU A 392 -16.56 3.52 -5.34
C LEU A 392 -16.95 2.04 -5.28
N LYS A 393 -18.01 1.70 -6.02
CA LYS A 393 -18.37 0.31 -6.32
C LYS A 393 -17.20 -0.41 -6.99
N GLY A 394 -16.93 -1.66 -6.58
CA GLY A 394 -15.89 -2.51 -7.21
C GLY A 394 -14.47 -2.32 -6.67
N LYS A 395 -14.26 -1.50 -5.62
CA LYS A 395 -12.93 -1.23 -5.05
C LYS A 395 -12.53 -2.21 -3.94
N ALA A 396 -11.23 -2.45 -3.77
CA ALA A 396 -10.69 -3.42 -2.83
C ALA A 396 -9.51 -2.89 -2.01
N CYS A 397 -9.33 -3.40 -0.77
CA CYS A 397 -8.15 -3.05 0.03
C CYS A 397 -6.88 -3.50 -0.69
N LEU A 398 -6.96 -4.65 -1.35
CA LEU A 398 -5.98 -5.17 -2.28
C LEU A 398 -6.66 -5.64 -3.56
N TYR A 399 -6.24 -5.12 -4.72
CA TYR A 399 -6.65 -5.58 -6.02
C TYR A 399 -5.43 -6.03 -6.83
N ILE A 400 -5.44 -7.27 -7.30
CA ILE A 400 -4.44 -7.83 -8.20
C ILE A 400 -5.13 -8.21 -9.50
N THR A 401 -4.60 -7.78 -10.63
CA THR A 401 -5.20 -8.01 -11.96
C THR A 401 -4.17 -8.48 -12.99
N GLU A 402 -4.71 -9.00 -14.09
CA GLU A 402 -4.05 -9.71 -15.18
C GLU A 402 -2.77 -9.05 -15.71
N ASP A 403 -1.67 -9.80 -15.55
CA ASP A 403 -0.71 -10.07 -16.60
C ASP A 403 -0.50 -11.59 -16.58
N ASP A 404 -0.68 -12.29 -17.71
CA ASP A 404 -0.51 -13.75 -17.77
C ASP A 404 0.94 -14.19 -17.50
N ARG A 405 1.86 -13.22 -17.43
CA ARG A 405 3.26 -13.36 -17.01
C ARG A 405 3.47 -13.09 -15.51
N ALA A 406 2.42 -12.82 -14.74
CA ALA A 406 2.51 -12.72 -13.29
C ALA A 406 3.08 -14.03 -12.71
N GLY A 407 4.11 -13.89 -11.88
CA GLY A 407 4.77 -14.97 -11.18
C GLY A 407 3.98 -15.40 -9.94
N LEU A 408 4.68 -15.65 -8.84
CA LEU A 408 4.05 -15.95 -7.56
C LEU A 408 3.72 -14.66 -6.81
N VAL A 409 2.45 -14.49 -6.44
CA VAL A 409 2.02 -13.42 -5.53
C VAL A 409 1.83 -13.97 -4.12
N ARG A 410 2.52 -13.40 -3.13
CA ARG A 410 2.38 -13.76 -1.72
C ARG A 410 1.69 -12.65 -0.94
N ILE A 411 0.64 -13.00 -0.21
CA ILE A 411 -0.17 -12.09 0.61
C ILE A 411 -0.10 -12.61 2.05
N LYS A 412 0.70 -11.97 2.90
CA LYS A 412 0.99 -12.47 4.26
C LYS A 412 0.76 -11.43 5.35
N GLY A 413 0.15 -11.79 6.48
CA GLY A 413 0.20 -10.95 7.69
C GLY A 413 -0.57 -9.62 7.58
N ASN A 414 -1.36 -9.41 6.52
CA ASN A 414 -2.03 -8.14 6.29
C ASN A 414 -3.28 -7.99 7.15
N HIS A 415 -3.63 -6.74 7.48
CA HIS A 415 -4.85 -6.34 8.15
C HIS A 415 -5.70 -5.51 7.19
N PHE A 416 -6.71 -6.14 6.58
CA PHE A 416 -7.60 -5.49 5.62
C PHE A 416 -8.99 -5.28 6.23
N VAL A 417 -9.47 -4.03 6.20
CA VAL A 417 -10.74 -3.64 6.79
C VAL A 417 -11.60 -2.91 5.77
N ASN A 418 -12.69 -3.52 5.33
CA ASN A 418 -13.72 -2.87 4.54
C ASN A 418 -14.89 -2.47 5.43
N LYS A 419 -15.09 -1.16 5.66
CA LYS A 419 -16.18 -0.62 6.50
C LYS A 419 -17.38 -0.09 5.71
N LYS A 420 -17.48 -0.39 4.41
CA LYS A 420 -18.54 0.15 3.56
C LYS A 420 -19.90 -0.57 3.80
N PRO A 421 -21.05 0.16 3.83
CA PRO A 421 -22.38 -0.45 3.93
C PRO A 421 -22.80 -1.23 2.66
N LYS A 422 -23.86 -2.05 2.77
CA LYS A 422 -24.37 -3.02 1.76
C LYS A 422 -24.63 -2.40 0.37
N ASN A 423 -24.49 -3.23 -0.69
CA ASN A 423 -24.80 -3.00 -2.13
C ASN A 423 -23.67 -2.55 -3.08
N ASP A 424 -22.44 -2.41 -2.59
CA ASP A 424 -21.31 -2.11 -3.46
C ASP A 424 -20.37 -3.32 -3.55
N ASP A 425 -19.97 -3.70 -4.77
CA ASP A 425 -19.03 -4.78 -5.14
C ASP A 425 -17.61 -4.61 -4.54
N THR A 426 -17.49 -3.98 -3.38
CA THR A 426 -16.25 -3.78 -2.63
C THR A 426 -15.86 -5.04 -1.87
N THR A 427 -14.56 -5.26 -1.75
CA THR A 427 -13.99 -6.47 -1.11
C THR A 427 -12.73 -6.13 -0.33
N CYS A 428 -12.28 -6.99 0.58
CA CYS A 428 -10.95 -6.80 1.17
C CYS A 428 -9.89 -7.13 0.13
N VAL A 429 -10.03 -8.27 -0.54
CA VAL A 429 -9.08 -8.74 -1.56
C VAL A 429 -9.83 -9.11 -2.84
N LYS A 430 -9.35 -8.61 -3.97
CA LYS A 430 -9.80 -8.95 -5.33
C LYS A 430 -8.60 -9.49 -6.12
N ILE A 431 -8.74 -10.64 -6.75
CA ILE A 431 -7.70 -11.26 -7.58
C ILE A 431 -8.29 -11.65 -8.94
N GLU A 432 -7.63 -11.22 -10.00
CA GLU A 432 -8.03 -11.50 -11.39
C GLU A 432 -6.79 -11.93 -12.20
N GLY A 433 -6.94 -13.09 -12.87
CA GLY A 433 -6.02 -13.73 -13.81
C GLY A 433 -4.59 -14.00 -13.37
N VAL A 434 -4.33 -14.04 -12.07
CA VAL A 434 -3.03 -14.47 -11.53
C VAL A 434 -2.88 -16.00 -11.65
N ARG A 435 -1.67 -16.50 -11.93
CA ARG A 435 -1.41 -17.95 -12.01
C ARG A 435 -1.09 -18.60 -10.66
N LYS A 436 -0.35 -17.93 -9.77
CA LYS A 436 0.05 -18.51 -8.48
C LYS A 436 -0.13 -17.49 -7.37
N VAL A 437 -0.96 -17.83 -6.39
CA VAL A 437 -1.21 -16.98 -5.22
C VAL A 437 -1.09 -17.79 -3.94
N GLU A 438 -0.35 -17.25 -2.97
CA GLU A 438 -0.29 -17.74 -1.59
C GLU A 438 -0.85 -16.67 -0.64
N ILE A 439 -1.91 -16.98 0.09
CA ILE A 439 -2.60 -16.09 1.02
C ILE A 439 -2.54 -16.69 2.42
N TYR A 440 -1.80 -16.10 3.34
CA TYR A 440 -1.67 -16.71 4.66
C TYR A 440 -1.47 -15.74 5.83
N ASP A 441 -1.94 -16.14 7.00
CA ASP A 441 -1.80 -15.37 8.25
C ASP A 441 -2.39 -13.95 8.16
N ASN A 442 -3.42 -13.70 7.33
CA ASN A 442 -4.05 -12.38 7.20
C ASN A 442 -5.29 -12.26 8.09
N TYR A 443 -5.57 -11.04 8.56
CA TYR A 443 -6.84 -10.65 9.16
C TYR A 443 -7.66 -9.81 8.17
N MET A 444 -8.87 -10.26 7.85
CA MET A 444 -9.74 -9.59 6.90
C MET A 444 -11.13 -9.37 7.51
N TYR A 445 -11.50 -8.11 7.66
CA TYR A 445 -12.80 -7.69 8.15
C TYR A 445 -13.60 -7.00 7.04
N SER A 446 -14.85 -7.39 6.81
CA SER A 446 -15.74 -6.70 5.88
C SER A 446 -17.13 -6.51 6.46
N SER A 447 -17.65 -5.27 6.40
CA SER A 447 -19.07 -4.98 6.55
C SER A 447 -19.84 -5.04 5.23
N ALA A 448 -19.14 -5.16 4.10
CA ALA A 448 -19.71 -5.37 2.78
C ALA A 448 -19.96 -6.87 2.52
N ASP A 449 -20.43 -7.20 1.33
CA ASP A 449 -20.88 -8.56 1.03
C ASP A 449 -19.75 -9.55 0.70
N MET A 450 -18.56 -9.04 0.37
CA MET A 450 -17.41 -9.84 -0.07
C MET A 450 -16.17 -9.53 0.76
N ILE A 451 -15.42 -10.58 1.11
CA ILE A 451 -14.12 -10.46 1.76
C ILE A 451 -12.99 -10.80 0.77
N LEU A 452 -13.14 -11.89 0.04
CA LEU A 452 -12.15 -12.38 -0.92
C LEU A 452 -12.86 -12.78 -2.21
N ARG A 453 -12.47 -12.16 -3.32
CA ARG A 453 -13.04 -12.39 -4.65
C ARG A 453 -11.96 -12.82 -5.63
N PHE A 454 -12.22 -13.92 -6.31
CA PHE A 454 -11.50 -14.33 -7.52
C PHE A 454 -12.46 -14.23 -8.70
N SER A 455 -12.13 -13.43 -9.72
CA SER A 455 -13.00 -13.32 -10.92
C SER A 455 -12.47 -14.08 -12.13
N SER A 456 -11.15 -14.29 -12.19
CA SER A 456 -10.49 -15.13 -13.18
C SER A 456 -9.18 -15.63 -12.58
N PHE A 457 -8.68 -16.76 -13.09
CA PHE A 457 -7.33 -17.24 -12.82
C PHE A 457 -6.67 -17.50 -14.15
N GLY A 458 -5.34 -17.31 -14.21
CA GLY A 458 -4.59 -17.77 -15.37
C GLY A 458 -4.72 -19.28 -15.55
N LYS A 459 -4.54 -19.78 -16.78
CA LYS A 459 -4.53 -21.22 -17.08
C LYS A 459 -3.58 -21.96 -16.11
N ASN A 460 -4.05 -23.05 -15.51
CA ASN A 460 -3.34 -23.82 -14.48
C ASN A 460 -3.09 -23.03 -13.17
N GLY A 461 -4.02 -22.14 -12.83
CA GLY A 461 -3.93 -21.31 -11.63
C GLY A 461 -3.92 -22.14 -10.34
N VAL A 462 -3.01 -21.81 -9.41
CA VAL A 462 -2.95 -22.39 -8.07
C VAL A 462 -3.13 -21.29 -7.04
N CYS A 463 -4.12 -21.45 -6.16
CA CYS A 463 -4.35 -20.57 -5.03
C CYS A 463 -4.30 -21.36 -3.73
N ASN A 464 -3.42 -20.95 -2.85
CA ASN A 464 -3.19 -21.56 -1.56
C ASN A 464 -3.57 -20.57 -0.46
N ILE A 465 -4.51 -20.93 0.42
CA ILE A 465 -5.09 -20.04 1.44
C ILE A 465 -4.94 -20.70 2.82
N TYR A 466 -4.05 -20.18 3.68
CA TYR A 466 -3.70 -20.80 4.96
C TYR A 466 -3.84 -19.89 6.17
N ARG A 467 -4.42 -20.38 7.27
CA ARG A 467 -4.37 -19.69 8.58
C ARG A 467 -4.84 -18.22 8.57
N ASN A 468 -5.80 -17.88 7.71
CA ASN A 468 -6.38 -16.55 7.68
C ASN A 468 -7.56 -16.43 8.66
N GLU A 469 -7.78 -15.24 9.20
CA GLU A 469 -8.95 -14.88 9.99
C GLU A 469 -9.87 -13.96 9.17
N PHE A 470 -11.07 -14.47 8.85
CA PHE A 470 -12.11 -13.75 8.12
C PHE A 470 -13.24 -13.36 9.08
N VAL A 471 -13.60 -12.08 9.12
CA VAL A 471 -14.67 -11.53 9.96
C VAL A 471 -15.67 -10.76 9.09
N GLY A 472 -16.93 -11.20 9.09
CA GLY A 472 -18.00 -10.57 8.31
C GLY A 472 -19.22 -10.21 9.17
N LEU A 473 -19.79 -9.01 8.98
CA LEU A 473 -21.00 -8.56 9.69
C LEU A 473 -22.31 -8.75 8.90
N ASN A 474 -22.26 -8.73 7.57
CA ASN A 474 -23.47 -8.59 6.75
C ASN A 474 -23.60 -9.69 5.71
N SER A 475 -22.52 -10.02 5.00
CA SER A 475 -22.43 -11.20 4.15
C SER A 475 -20.96 -11.61 4.06
N ALA A 476 -20.62 -12.88 4.22
CA ALA A 476 -19.23 -13.31 4.04
C ALA A 476 -19.20 -14.27 2.86
N TRP A 477 -18.58 -13.85 1.75
CA TRP A 477 -18.31 -14.74 0.63
C TRP A 477 -16.81 -14.75 0.33
N ILE A 478 -16.23 -15.95 0.32
CA ILE A 478 -15.08 -16.27 -0.51
C ILE A 478 -15.67 -16.75 -1.84
N VAL A 479 -15.62 -15.91 -2.88
CA VAL A 479 -16.19 -16.24 -4.20
C VAL A 479 -15.10 -16.50 -5.20
N SER A 480 -15.15 -17.65 -5.86
CA SER A 480 -14.39 -17.91 -7.07
C SER A 480 -15.34 -17.99 -8.25
N TYR A 481 -15.23 -17.06 -9.19
CA TYR A 481 -15.71 -17.19 -10.56
C TYR A 481 -14.52 -17.59 -11.42
N THR A 482 -14.62 -18.72 -12.15
CA THR A 482 -13.60 -19.10 -13.12
C THR A 482 -14.20 -19.30 -14.50
N ASN A 483 -13.85 -18.41 -15.42
CA ASN A 483 -13.96 -18.68 -16.84
C ASN A 483 -12.70 -19.43 -17.28
N ASN A 484 -12.87 -20.66 -17.77
CA ASN A 484 -11.93 -21.45 -18.56
C ASN A 484 -10.51 -21.65 -17.97
N GLY A 485 -10.34 -22.70 -17.16
CA GLY A 485 -9.03 -23.22 -16.76
C GLY A 485 -9.12 -24.31 -15.70
N MET A 486 -8.19 -25.26 -15.68
CA MET A 486 -8.03 -26.12 -14.50
C MET A 486 -7.39 -25.28 -13.38
N HIS A 487 -8.09 -25.13 -12.27
CA HIS A 487 -7.63 -24.39 -11.10
C HIS A 487 -7.49 -25.32 -9.91
N ARG A 488 -6.51 -25.07 -9.03
CA ARG A 488 -6.40 -25.73 -7.73
C ARG A 488 -6.52 -24.68 -6.64
N ILE A 489 -7.62 -24.70 -5.89
CA ILE A 489 -7.79 -23.91 -4.67
C ILE A 489 -7.59 -24.84 -3.48
N VAL A 490 -6.62 -24.54 -2.62
CA VAL A 490 -6.35 -25.24 -1.36
C VAL A 490 -6.59 -24.28 -0.20
N MET A 491 -7.61 -24.56 0.61
CA MET A 491 -7.85 -23.81 1.85
C MET A 491 -7.54 -24.68 3.06
N ASN A 492 -6.66 -24.22 3.95
CA ASN A 492 -6.28 -24.97 5.14
C ASN A 492 -6.08 -24.13 6.41
N GLU A 493 -6.55 -24.62 7.56
CA GLU A 493 -6.43 -23.99 8.88
C GLU A 493 -7.02 -22.56 8.98
N ASN A 494 -7.98 -22.19 8.12
CA ASN A 494 -8.60 -20.86 8.19
C ASN A 494 -9.67 -20.77 9.29
N ARG A 495 -9.81 -19.58 9.88
CA ARG A 495 -10.88 -19.22 10.83
C ARG A 495 -11.85 -18.24 10.18
N MET A 496 -13.14 -18.58 10.16
CA MET A 496 -14.18 -17.66 9.70
C MET A 496 -15.15 -17.40 10.85
N THR A 497 -15.41 -16.12 11.12
CA THR A 497 -16.40 -15.67 12.10
C THR A 497 -17.42 -14.80 11.40
N TYR A 498 -18.69 -15.20 11.47
CA TYR A 498 -19.83 -14.42 10.99
C TYR A 498 -20.75 -14.07 12.15
N SER A 499 -21.20 -12.82 12.20
CA SER A 499 -22.18 -12.29 13.16
C SER A 499 -23.19 -11.45 12.40
N SER A 500 -24.49 -11.76 12.51
CA SER A 500 -25.53 -10.94 11.90
C SER A 500 -26.02 -9.90 12.90
N ASN A 501 -26.09 -8.62 12.52
CA ASN A 501 -26.71 -7.60 13.36
C ASN A 501 -28.23 -7.46 13.06
N GLY A 502 -28.93 -8.58 12.80
CA GLY A 502 -30.38 -8.58 12.52
C GLY A 502 -30.79 -8.13 11.11
N VAL A 503 -29.86 -8.14 10.14
CA VAL A 503 -30.13 -7.81 8.73
C VAL A 503 -29.92 -9.07 7.88
N ASP A 504 -30.72 -9.25 6.81
CA ASP A 504 -30.69 -10.40 5.87
C ASP A 504 -29.35 -11.16 5.86
N ALA A 505 -29.38 -12.39 6.38
CA ALA A 505 -28.20 -13.25 6.47
C ALA A 505 -27.66 -13.56 5.06
N PRO A 506 -26.32 -13.73 4.91
CA PRO A 506 -25.73 -14.13 3.64
C PRO A 506 -26.36 -15.43 3.17
N LYS A 507 -26.65 -15.54 1.87
CA LYS A 507 -27.12 -16.81 1.29
C LYS A 507 -26.07 -17.93 1.39
N LYS A 508 -24.76 -17.59 1.31
CA LYS A 508 -23.61 -18.51 1.21
C LYS A 508 -22.40 -17.97 1.98
N LEU A 509 -21.63 -18.81 2.69
CA LEU A 509 -20.35 -18.42 3.32
C LEU A 509 -19.14 -18.61 2.38
N ILE A 510 -19.13 -19.74 1.65
CA ILE A 510 -18.16 -20.05 0.60
C ILE A 510 -18.95 -20.34 -0.67
N SER A 511 -18.63 -19.68 -1.78
CA SER A 511 -19.26 -19.92 -3.07
C SER A 511 -18.23 -20.11 -4.17
N LEU A 512 -18.09 -21.33 -4.65
CA LEU A 512 -17.17 -21.66 -5.72
C LEU A 512 -17.99 -21.93 -6.99
N THR A 513 -17.84 -21.11 -8.02
CA THR A 513 -18.57 -21.23 -9.30
C THR A 513 -17.60 -21.29 -10.47
N GLY A 514 -17.74 -22.27 -11.36
CA GLY A 514 -16.87 -22.39 -12.53
C GLY A 514 -17.16 -23.63 -13.38
N ASN A 515 -16.80 -23.55 -14.66
CA ASN A 515 -17.05 -24.64 -15.61
C ASN A 515 -15.99 -25.75 -15.53
N ASP A 516 -14.76 -25.39 -15.16
CA ASP A 516 -13.60 -26.28 -15.07
C ASP A 516 -12.77 -25.95 -13.83
N GLY A 517 -12.24 -26.98 -13.15
CA GLY A 517 -11.38 -26.79 -11.97
C GLY A 517 -11.37 -27.97 -11.00
N ALA A 518 -10.52 -27.87 -9.98
CA ALA A 518 -10.43 -28.77 -8.85
C ALA A 518 -10.34 -27.95 -7.55
N CYS A 519 -11.24 -28.19 -6.61
CA CYS A 519 -11.15 -27.58 -5.28
C CYS A 519 -10.86 -28.62 -4.20
N THR A 520 -9.98 -28.24 -3.27
CA THR A 520 -9.65 -28.99 -2.06
C THR A 520 -9.81 -28.10 -0.83
N LEU A 521 -10.69 -28.50 0.09
CA LEU A 521 -10.97 -27.81 1.35
C LEU A 521 -10.52 -28.71 2.52
N GLU A 522 -9.46 -28.33 3.25
CA GLU A 522 -8.87 -29.20 4.28
C GLU A 522 -8.70 -28.52 5.65
N LYS A 523 -9.04 -29.16 6.77
CA LYS A 523 -8.76 -28.67 8.14
C LYS A 523 -9.18 -27.23 8.47
N ASN A 524 -10.26 -26.72 7.88
CA ASN A 524 -10.76 -25.38 8.19
C ASN A 524 -11.62 -25.39 9.46
N ASN A 525 -11.63 -24.27 10.21
CA ASN A 525 -12.47 -24.08 11.39
C ASN A 525 -13.48 -22.95 11.16
N LEU A 526 -14.75 -23.32 11.00
CA LEU A 526 -15.83 -22.42 10.62
C LEU A 526 -16.74 -22.19 11.82
N LYS A 527 -16.76 -20.95 12.35
CA LYS A 527 -17.65 -20.57 13.46
C LYS A 527 -18.76 -19.65 12.95
N ILE A 528 -20.00 -20.11 13.07
CA ILE A 528 -21.19 -19.42 12.55
C ILE A 528 -22.11 -19.12 13.70
N SER A 529 -22.31 -17.83 14.01
CA SER A 529 -23.17 -17.45 15.14
C SER A 529 -24.65 -17.32 14.77
N ASP A 530 -25.01 -16.99 13.52
CA ASP A 530 -26.40 -16.71 13.09
C ASP A 530 -26.77 -17.24 11.69
N GLY A 531 -28.09 -17.31 11.41
CA GLY A 531 -28.79 -18.05 10.35
C GLY A 531 -28.39 -17.87 8.88
N VAL A 532 -27.22 -18.36 8.49
CA VAL A 532 -26.80 -18.50 7.08
C VAL A 532 -27.57 -19.67 6.41
N PRO A 533 -28.32 -19.47 5.31
CA PRO A 533 -29.08 -20.54 4.61
C PRO A 533 -28.19 -21.61 3.95
N SER A 534 -26.95 -21.29 3.59
CA SER A 534 -25.98 -22.31 3.20
C SER A 534 -24.54 -21.95 3.56
N VAL A 535 -23.76 -22.92 4.04
CA VAL A 535 -22.37 -22.65 4.47
C VAL A 535 -21.42 -22.75 3.28
N ILE A 536 -21.44 -23.87 2.56
CA ILE A 536 -20.60 -24.08 1.39
C ILE A 536 -21.48 -24.36 0.18
N SER A 537 -21.31 -23.59 -0.89
CA SER A 537 -21.93 -23.87 -2.19
C SER A 537 -20.86 -24.01 -3.26
N ILE A 538 -20.88 -25.13 -3.96
CA ILE A 538 -19.89 -25.48 -4.98
C ILE A 538 -20.63 -25.78 -6.27
N ASN A 539 -20.52 -24.91 -7.25
CA ASN A 539 -21.01 -25.08 -8.61
C ASN A 539 -19.83 -25.16 -9.58
N MET A 540 -18.96 -26.13 -9.31
CA MET A 540 -17.79 -26.51 -10.11
C MET A 540 -17.36 -27.94 -9.71
N PRO A 541 -16.49 -28.63 -10.49
CA PRO A 541 -16.00 -29.94 -10.11
C PRO A 541 -15.22 -29.89 -8.79
N LEU A 542 -15.65 -30.69 -7.82
CA LEU A 542 -15.02 -30.82 -6.51
C LEU A 542 -14.01 -31.98 -6.52
N TYR A 543 -12.89 -31.86 -5.79
CA TYR A 543 -11.96 -32.98 -5.59
C TYR A 543 -12.11 -33.55 -4.19
N SER A 544 -11.94 -32.72 -3.16
CA SER A 544 -11.95 -33.18 -1.77
C SER A 544 -12.39 -32.13 -0.74
N ILE A 545 -13.12 -32.56 0.29
CA ILE A 545 -13.45 -31.80 1.51
C ILE A 545 -13.07 -32.67 2.72
N VAL A 546 -11.94 -32.38 3.38
CA VAL A 546 -11.35 -33.31 4.37
C VAL A 546 -11.02 -32.64 5.70
N ASN A 547 -11.31 -33.28 6.84
CA ASN A 547 -10.90 -32.84 8.19
C ASN A 547 -11.43 -31.45 8.63
N ASN A 548 -12.51 -30.91 8.06
CA ASN A 548 -13.02 -29.58 8.45
C ASN A 548 -13.88 -29.65 9.71
N LYS A 549 -13.86 -28.58 10.52
CA LYS A 549 -14.70 -28.41 11.70
C LYS A 549 -15.68 -27.26 11.52
N PHE A 550 -16.95 -27.53 11.74
CA PHE A 550 -18.05 -26.57 11.67
C PHE A 550 -18.69 -26.44 13.05
N ASP A 551 -18.61 -25.26 13.65
CA ASP A 551 -19.25 -24.89 14.92
C ASP A 551 -20.39 -23.90 14.63
N ILE A 552 -21.62 -24.40 14.69
CA ILE A 552 -22.82 -23.67 14.26
C ILE A 552 -23.69 -23.42 15.50
N ALA A 553 -23.89 -22.16 15.83
CA ALA A 553 -24.72 -21.72 16.95
C ALA A 553 -26.11 -21.19 16.52
N ALA A 554 -26.39 -21.14 15.21
CA ALA A 554 -27.54 -20.45 14.64
C ALA A 554 -28.90 -21.08 15.02
N SER A 555 -29.90 -20.24 15.29
CA SER A 555 -31.27 -20.63 15.73
C SER A 555 -32.31 -20.78 14.60
N SER A 556 -31.93 -20.63 13.32
CA SER A 556 -32.88 -20.55 12.21
C SER A 556 -33.23 -21.90 11.57
N GLU A 557 -34.50 -22.07 11.19
CA GLU A 557 -35.00 -23.23 10.46
C GLU A 557 -34.44 -23.30 9.01
N ALA A 558 -33.72 -24.39 8.72
CA ALA A 558 -33.24 -24.81 7.40
C ALA A 558 -31.98 -24.10 6.86
N PHE A 559 -30.82 -24.77 6.99
CA PHE A 559 -29.62 -24.47 6.20
C PHE A 559 -29.07 -25.72 5.51
N TYR A 560 -28.38 -25.52 4.37
CA TYR A 560 -27.56 -26.53 3.68
C TYR A 560 -26.10 -26.35 4.07
N LEU A 561 -25.47 -27.32 4.72
CA LEU A 561 -24.05 -27.18 5.07
C LEU A 561 -23.16 -27.21 3.82
N ILE A 562 -23.42 -28.14 2.89
CA ILE A 562 -22.68 -28.29 1.63
C ILE A 562 -23.70 -28.53 0.51
N ASP A 563 -23.72 -27.64 -0.48
CA ASP A 563 -24.60 -27.69 -1.66
C ASP A 563 -23.74 -27.75 -2.94
N ILE A 564 -23.66 -28.94 -3.54
CA ILE A 564 -22.83 -29.20 -4.74
C ILE A 564 -23.72 -29.28 -5.98
N TYR A 565 -23.42 -28.43 -6.94
CA TYR A 565 -24.02 -28.36 -8.26
C TYR A 565 -23.02 -28.87 -9.31
N ASN A 566 -23.54 -29.57 -10.32
CA ASN A 566 -22.83 -29.88 -11.57
C ASN A 566 -21.64 -30.87 -11.43
N VAL A 567 -21.91 -32.09 -10.93
CA VAL A 567 -20.92 -33.18 -10.74
C VAL A 567 -20.45 -33.82 -12.08
N ASN A 568 -20.59 -33.11 -13.20
CA ASN A 568 -20.62 -33.67 -14.56
C ASN A 568 -19.26 -34.05 -15.19
N GLN A 569 -18.19 -34.31 -14.42
CA GLN A 569 -16.95 -34.83 -14.99
C GLN A 569 -16.86 -36.36 -14.85
N ALA A 570 -17.14 -37.06 -15.96
CA ALA A 570 -17.01 -38.50 -16.10
C ALA A 570 -15.63 -38.98 -15.57
N GLY A 571 -15.65 -39.96 -14.66
CA GLY A 571 -14.44 -40.64 -14.17
C GLY A 571 -13.68 -39.98 -13.00
N LYS A 572 -14.14 -38.84 -12.46
CA LYS A 572 -13.52 -38.23 -11.27
C LYS A 572 -14.28 -38.60 -9.98
N SER A 573 -13.55 -39.04 -8.97
CA SER A 573 -14.09 -39.28 -7.63
C SER A 573 -14.02 -38.02 -6.79
N ASN A 574 -15.13 -37.66 -6.15
CA ASN A 574 -15.19 -36.60 -5.14
C ASN A 574 -15.10 -37.25 -3.77
N SER A 575 -14.34 -36.70 -2.82
CA SER A 575 -14.28 -37.20 -1.44
C SER A 575 -14.71 -36.15 -0.41
N ILE A 576 -15.49 -36.57 0.59
CA ILE A 576 -15.88 -35.76 1.76
C ILE A 576 -15.56 -36.58 3.01
N GLU A 577 -14.45 -36.30 3.68
CA GLU A 577 -13.88 -37.17 4.70
C GLU A 577 -13.60 -36.48 6.04
N ASN A 578 -13.89 -37.16 7.15
CA ASN A 578 -13.46 -36.78 8.50
C ASN A 578 -13.87 -35.37 8.96
N ASN A 579 -14.99 -34.84 8.48
CA ASN A 579 -15.48 -33.53 8.90
C ASN A 579 -16.30 -33.64 10.20
N GLU A 580 -16.13 -32.70 11.12
CA GLU A 580 -16.90 -32.59 12.37
C GLU A 580 -17.87 -31.42 12.30
N VAL A 581 -19.15 -31.68 12.58
CA VAL A 581 -20.19 -30.66 12.62
C VAL A 581 -20.85 -30.69 13.98
N MET A 582 -20.64 -29.63 14.75
CA MET A 582 -21.30 -29.40 16.03
C MET A 582 -22.41 -28.38 15.80
N ASN A 583 -23.65 -28.80 16.02
CA ASN A 583 -24.79 -27.88 15.99
C ASN A 583 -25.59 -27.96 17.28
N LYS A 584 -25.96 -26.79 17.81
CA LYS A 584 -26.87 -26.65 18.96
C LYS A 584 -28.33 -26.45 18.56
N SER A 585 -28.66 -26.50 17.27
CA SER A 585 -30.01 -26.25 16.74
C SER A 585 -30.49 -27.32 15.74
N THR A 586 -31.70 -27.14 15.20
CA THR A 586 -32.32 -28.05 14.22
C THR A 586 -31.78 -27.80 12.80
N VAL A 587 -31.04 -28.75 12.22
CA VAL A 587 -30.62 -28.73 10.80
C VAL A 587 -31.67 -29.45 9.95
N ARG A 588 -32.04 -28.92 8.78
CA ARG A 588 -32.89 -29.66 7.83
C ARG A 588 -32.08 -30.48 6.81
N HIS A 589 -30.93 -29.99 6.34
CA HIS A 589 -30.12 -30.64 5.31
C HIS A 589 -28.61 -30.55 5.59
N PHE A 590 -27.96 -31.67 5.89
CA PHE A 590 -26.52 -31.73 6.10
C PHE A 590 -25.75 -31.71 4.77
N LEU A 591 -26.25 -32.36 3.72
CA LEU A 591 -25.54 -32.48 2.44
C LEU A 591 -26.55 -32.58 1.30
N ALA A 592 -26.45 -31.70 0.31
CA ALA A 592 -27.28 -31.75 -0.89
C ALA A 592 -26.41 -31.84 -2.15
N PHE A 593 -26.71 -32.83 -2.99
CA PHE A 593 -26.18 -32.95 -4.34
C PHE A 593 -27.31 -32.63 -5.32
N ARG A 594 -27.13 -31.59 -6.13
CA ARG A 594 -28.09 -31.19 -7.15
C ARG A 594 -27.45 -31.32 -8.53
N TYR A 595 -28.00 -32.18 -9.38
CA TYR A 595 -27.71 -32.12 -10.81
C TYR A 595 -28.45 -30.91 -11.41
N ALA A 596 -27.75 -30.10 -12.19
CA ALA A 596 -28.31 -28.88 -12.79
C ALA A 596 -29.16 -29.20 -14.05
N ASP A 597 -29.06 -30.42 -14.56
CA ASP A 597 -29.50 -30.80 -15.89
C ASP A 597 -30.29 -32.10 -15.72
N GLY A 598 -31.58 -32.10 -16.07
CA GLY A 598 -32.42 -33.30 -16.09
C GLY A 598 -32.01 -34.34 -17.15
N THR A 599 -30.74 -34.36 -17.56
CA THR A 599 -30.19 -35.29 -18.55
C THR A 599 -29.64 -36.52 -17.84
N THR A 600 -30.23 -37.67 -18.16
CA THR A 600 -29.85 -39.00 -17.69
C THR A 600 -28.55 -39.47 -18.34
N SER A 601 -27.44 -38.76 -18.13
CA SER A 601 -26.13 -39.21 -18.62
C SER A 601 -25.65 -40.42 -17.79
N SER A 602 -25.17 -41.46 -18.47
CA SER A 602 -24.73 -42.73 -17.88
C SER A 602 -23.38 -42.65 -17.14
N ASN A 603 -22.72 -41.49 -17.14
CA ASN A 603 -21.39 -41.28 -16.55
C ASN A 603 -21.51 -40.63 -15.18
N ILE A 604 -21.97 -41.42 -14.21
CA ILE A 604 -22.20 -40.98 -12.85
C ILE A 604 -20.87 -40.94 -12.08
N GLY A 605 -20.43 -39.74 -11.67
CA GLY A 605 -19.32 -39.57 -10.74
C GLY A 605 -19.57 -40.28 -9.40
N THR A 606 -18.52 -40.79 -8.76
CA THR A 606 -18.62 -41.38 -7.41
C THR A 606 -18.34 -40.30 -6.37
N VAL A 607 -19.21 -40.19 -5.36
CA VAL A 607 -18.93 -39.41 -4.16
C VAL A 607 -18.69 -40.35 -2.99
N THR A 608 -17.50 -40.24 -2.39
CA THR A 608 -17.11 -40.98 -1.19
C THR A 608 -17.31 -40.09 0.04
N VAL A 609 -18.12 -40.53 0.99
CA VAL A 609 -18.33 -39.85 2.28
C VAL A 609 -17.80 -40.76 3.38
N LYS A 610 -16.74 -40.37 4.11
CA LYS A 610 -16.08 -41.25 5.09
C LYS A 610 -15.78 -40.56 6.42
N GLY A 611 -16.04 -41.20 7.56
CA GLY A 611 -15.55 -40.76 8.88
C GLY A 611 -16.08 -39.40 9.39
N ASN A 612 -17.14 -38.86 8.78
CA ASN A 612 -17.74 -37.59 9.21
C ASN A 612 -18.57 -37.79 10.49
N LYS A 613 -18.53 -36.81 11.40
CA LYS A 613 -19.21 -36.81 12.69
C LYS A 613 -20.19 -35.64 12.78
N TYR A 614 -21.46 -35.94 13.02
CA TYR A 614 -22.51 -34.95 13.23
C TYR A 614 -23.08 -35.06 14.66
N ILE A 615 -23.18 -33.92 15.35
CA ILE A 615 -23.76 -33.81 16.69
C ILE A 615 -24.82 -32.69 16.63
N GLY A 616 -26.10 -33.06 16.63
CA GLY A 616 -27.24 -32.12 16.59
C GLY A 616 -28.58 -32.81 16.84
N GLU A 617 -29.62 -32.04 17.17
CA GLU A 617 -30.89 -32.56 17.73
C GLU A 617 -31.91 -33.09 16.69
N LYS A 618 -31.85 -32.70 15.40
CA LYS A 618 -32.81 -33.11 14.35
C LYS A 618 -32.23 -33.14 12.92
N ALA A 619 -32.77 -34.08 12.13
CA ALA A 619 -32.67 -34.44 10.69
C ALA A 619 -31.33 -34.36 9.91
N PHE A 620 -30.95 -35.48 9.28
CA PHE A 620 -29.80 -35.65 8.38
C PHE A 620 -30.27 -36.08 6.97
N ILE A 621 -30.61 -35.14 6.10
CA ILE A 621 -31.07 -35.50 4.74
C ILE A 621 -29.92 -35.36 3.73
N ILE A 622 -29.51 -36.48 3.12
CA ILE A 622 -28.73 -36.49 1.89
C ILE A 622 -29.69 -36.50 0.71
N SER A 623 -29.88 -35.35 0.06
CA SER A 623 -30.66 -35.29 -1.19
C SER A 623 -29.73 -35.51 -2.38
N MET A 624 -30.03 -36.51 -3.20
CA MET A 624 -29.32 -36.82 -4.43
C MET A 624 -30.28 -36.90 -5.61
N ASN A 625 -29.81 -36.50 -6.77
CA ASN A 625 -30.46 -36.74 -8.05
C ASN A 625 -29.38 -37.26 -9.02
N GLY A 626 -29.36 -38.56 -9.33
CA GLY A 626 -28.46 -39.13 -10.36
C GLY A 626 -26.99 -39.44 -9.99
N ALA A 627 -26.56 -39.32 -8.72
CA ALA A 627 -25.18 -39.65 -8.27
C ALA A 627 -25.07 -41.04 -7.59
N LYS A 628 -23.88 -41.69 -7.59
CA LYS A 628 -23.60 -42.87 -6.73
C LYS A 628 -22.93 -42.41 -5.43
N LEU A 629 -23.51 -42.77 -4.29
CA LEU A 629 -22.97 -42.50 -2.96
C LEU A 629 -22.34 -43.76 -2.37
N LYS A 630 -21.06 -43.66 -2.01
CA LYS A 630 -20.39 -44.64 -1.14
C LYS A 630 -20.17 -43.99 0.23
N ALA A 631 -20.80 -44.53 1.27
CA ALA A 631 -20.67 -44.01 2.63
C ALA A 631 -20.05 -45.06 3.57
N ASP A 632 -18.83 -44.80 4.06
CA ASP A 632 -18.09 -45.69 4.96
C ASP A 632 -17.95 -45.01 6.35
N ASN A 633 -18.43 -45.64 7.43
CA ASN A 633 -18.31 -45.15 8.82
C ASN A 633 -18.95 -43.77 9.07
N LEU A 634 -20.19 -43.58 8.62
CA LEU A 634 -20.98 -42.37 8.93
C LEU A 634 -21.65 -42.54 10.31
N ILE A 635 -21.25 -41.74 11.30
CA ILE A 635 -21.84 -41.78 12.65
C ILE A 635 -22.90 -40.68 12.77
N VAL A 636 -24.17 -41.10 12.80
CA VAL A 636 -25.33 -40.21 12.98
C VAL A 636 -26.01 -40.54 14.30
N LYS A 637 -25.97 -39.62 15.27
CA LYS A 637 -26.73 -39.76 16.52
C LYS A 637 -28.11 -39.11 16.29
N GLU A 638 -29.16 -39.93 16.21
CA GLU A 638 -30.60 -39.55 16.24
C GLU A 638 -31.22 -38.86 14.99
N ASN A 639 -31.12 -39.43 13.77
CA ASN A 639 -31.70 -38.78 12.57
C ASN A 639 -32.29 -39.72 11.49
N HIS A 640 -33.11 -39.15 10.59
CA HIS A 640 -33.69 -39.77 9.39
C HIS A 640 -32.83 -39.53 8.13
N ILE A 641 -32.60 -40.56 7.31
CA ILE A 641 -32.04 -40.44 5.94
C ILE A 641 -33.21 -40.48 4.93
N SER A 642 -33.30 -39.50 4.03
CA SER A 642 -34.31 -39.46 2.96
C SER A 642 -33.65 -39.40 1.60
N VAL A 643 -33.96 -40.35 0.71
CA VAL A 643 -33.44 -40.45 -0.67
C VAL A 643 -34.56 -40.06 -1.64
N ARG A 644 -34.29 -39.18 -2.62
CA ARG A 644 -35.29 -38.83 -3.66
C ARG A 644 -35.08 -39.67 -4.93
N GLN A 645 -36.17 -39.93 -5.67
CA GLN A 645 -36.28 -40.78 -6.86
C GLN A 645 -35.12 -40.59 -7.87
N ASN A 646 -34.73 -41.69 -8.53
CA ASN A 646 -33.66 -41.80 -9.56
C ASN A 646 -32.20 -41.81 -9.06
N SER A 647 -31.95 -42.22 -7.82
CA SER A 647 -30.59 -42.39 -7.29
C SER A 647 -30.12 -43.85 -7.41
N PRO A 648 -28.95 -44.16 -8.03
CA PRO A 648 -28.39 -45.51 -7.99
C PRO A 648 -27.94 -45.89 -6.57
N LYS A 649 -28.39 -47.07 -6.12
CA LYS A 649 -27.89 -47.92 -5.02
C LYS A 649 -27.03 -47.23 -3.93
N ILE A 650 -27.59 -47.05 -2.73
CA ILE A 650 -26.84 -46.64 -1.53
C ILE A 650 -26.21 -47.89 -0.89
N ILE A 651 -24.89 -47.88 -0.69
CA ILE A 651 -24.19 -48.86 0.14
C ILE A 651 -23.74 -48.12 1.40
N ALA A 652 -24.36 -48.39 2.54
CA ALA A 652 -24.06 -47.76 3.82
C ALA A 652 -23.82 -48.83 4.90
N ASN A 653 -22.67 -48.76 5.57
CA ASN A 653 -22.41 -49.50 6.80
C ASN A 653 -22.67 -48.56 7.99
N ALA A 654 -23.74 -48.79 8.75
CA ALA A 654 -24.10 -47.98 9.92
C ALA A 654 -23.96 -48.79 11.22
N GLU A 655 -23.43 -48.16 12.28
CA GLU A 655 -23.28 -48.78 13.61
C GLU A 655 -24.61 -48.96 14.36
N LYS A 656 -25.71 -48.35 13.87
CA LYS A 656 -27.08 -48.46 14.42
C LYS A 656 -28.09 -48.59 13.28
N PRO A 657 -29.25 -49.24 13.51
CA PRO A 657 -30.29 -49.37 12.49
C PRO A 657 -30.78 -48.00 12.01
N ILE A 658 -30.74 -47.80 10.70
CA ILE A 658 -31.28 -46.62 10.02
C ILE A 658 -32.78 -46.83 9.84
N ASN A 659 -33.62 -45.96 10.41
CA ASN A 659 -35.04 -45.92 10.07
C ASN A 659 -35.20 -45.31 8.66
N TYR A 660 -35.38 -46.17 7.66
CA TYR A 660 -35.69 -45.77 6.29
C TYR A 660 -37.18 -45.41 6.17
N VAL A 661 -37.49 -44.34 5.44
CA VAL A 661 -38.84 -44.09 4.91
C VAL A 661 -38.76 -44.27 3.39
N GLU A 662 -39.33 -45.38 2.91
CA GLU A 662 -39.32 -45.79 1.52
C GLU A 662 -40.47 -45.14 0.73
N ASN A 663 -40.22 -44.76 -0.52
CA ASN A 663 -41.27 -44.56 -1.52
C ASN A 663 -40.76 -45.15 -2.86
N ASN A 664 -41.07 -46.44 -3.07
CA ASN A 664 -40.92 -47.25 -4.29
C ASN A 664 -39.49 -47.44 -4.88
N ASN A 665 -38.73 -48.41 -4.35
CA ASN A 665 -38.11 -49.55 -5.08
C ASN A 665 -36.82 -50.08 -4.40
N GLN A 666 -36.94 -51.31 -3.89
CA GLN A 666 -35.97 -52.36 -3.52
C GLN A 666 -34.57 -51.98 -2.99
N ILE A 667 -34.34 -52.37 -1.73
CA ILE A 667 -33.06 -52.39 -1.02
C ILE A 667 -32.47 -53.82 -1.06
N LYS A 668 -31.17 -53.91 -1.31
CA LYS A 668 -30.32 -55.00 -0.81
C LYS A 668 -29.11 -54.39 -0.13
#